data_AF-A0A136LPG6-F1
#
_entry.id   AF-A0A136LPG6-F1
#
_cell.length_a   1.000
_cell.length_b   1.000
_cell.length_c   1.000
_cell.angle_alpha   90.00
_cell.angle_beta   90.00
_cell.angle_gamma   90.00
#
_symmetry.space_group_name_H-M   'P 1'
#
loop_
_entity.id
_entity.type
_entity.pdbx_description
1 polymer ?
#
loop_
_entity_poly.entity_id
_entity_poly.type
_entity_poly.pdbx_seq_one_letter_code
_entity_poly.pdbx_strand_id
1 'polypeptide(L)'
;MAAYLIVDVDDLLEHFQRRNITVDVQELAVGLRGGAALAAGLVSADRLKAVAVANWKLHKPRRGSPDPQQIFKSAGYEVFDVPRRTALVDALIMHYFSFDPEPVNELILATTNPDLVPLVRRVKMTRSARIRMWGSVDVLSGTEFADEVIFQPLETLLGIQQTKNVAVYIDFENIAISLNEQGYTVNLDQLIDSFKRQARVHGQPVKFAAYAPWGQRGSLPPVVDGSGREVADESPSKLMMANIDPVFNLPGKNSADMRIARDVITDASHSDGADVFIVASGDRDFNDAINALVARNKTVIVWAVRGATSRQLENNPGIIIEYVEDFTDLQTHQQLSLATLNDNGDIANFTPSQWSSVIIQFDRVAQALNTDAIARSRLIDQLIEINAVISSARGEDLISQALSMGLLYASPDGATLGMDDNHPVVEKTRLIRDRVVVRVMNTLTVRDWEYVNYGFLLKGLAMDRDLDRPGMNYSDQWRSDWIDCLVREHVLLRELVPHRHNPDDLVPVIKLRPDYVLPNQPEFSIEPVVENWQGIELSELERMEPETADMVARVIVSVEQFTSFRGYAWCPLGSLHKRLRAYDRGMSFQRSVEYLVENGAAEVKEYANPQSDFQTKGISLIAHSEIYRKILGERNAFVRALLTLYERNAIISEQSFSALNIDLQLDIPLWFSIMETENILNPVPGRTNQYSLFRTHHTVSLVADGTRE
;
A
#
# COMPACT_ATOMS: atom_id res chain seq x y z
N MET A 1 2.78 -16.41 42.99
CA MET A 1 2.18 -15.23 42.35
C MET A 1 1.04 -14.80 43.25
N ALA A 2 1.20 -13.67 43.95
CA ALA A 2 0.21 -13.16 44.87
C ALA A 2 -0.79 -12.29 44.09
N ALA A 3 -2.03 -12.78 43.95
CA ALA A 3 -3.11 -12.09 43.25
C ALA A 3 -4.27 -11.82 44.22
N TYR A 4 -4.73 -10.58 44.26
CA TYR A 4 -5.78 -10.10 45.16
C TYR A 4 -6.97 -9.56 44.37
N LEU A 5 -8.18 -9.92 44.80
CA LEU A 5 -9.44 -9.28 44.40
C LEU A 5 -10.06 -8.66 45.65
N ILE A 6 -10.23 -7.35 45.67
CA ILE A 6 -10.93 -6.62 46.73
C ILE A 6 -12.25 -6.09 46.16
N VAL A 7 -13.37 -6.50 46.76
CA VAL A 7 -14.72 -6.09 46.32
C VAL A 7 -15.35 -5.21 47.37
N ASP A 8 -15.68 -3.96 47.01
CA ASP A 8 -16.49 -3.05 47.84
C ASP A 8 -17.97 -3.37 47.65
N VAL A 9 -18.50 -4.30 48.46
CA VAL A 9 -19.86 -4.82 48.30
C VAL A 9 -20.91 -3.76 48.65
N ASP A 10 -20.62 -2.89 49.62
CA ASP A 10 -21.49 -1.75 49.96
C ASP A 10 -21.69 -0.86 48.73
N ASP A 11 -20.59 -0.50 48.07
CA ASP A 11 -20.60 0.37 46.90
C ASP A 11 -21.30 -0.24 45.69
N LEU A 12 -20.95 -1.48 45.34
CA LEU A 12 -21.47 -2.13 44.14
C LEU A 12 -22.98 -2.37 44.25
N LEU A 13 -23.47 -2.84 45.40
CA LEU A 13 -24.90 -3.06 45.60
C LEU A 13 -25.68 -1.73 45.62
N GLU A 14 -25.15 -0.69 46.25
CA GLU A 14 -25.75 0.65 46.21
C GLU A 14 -25.78 1.20 44.77
N HIS A 15 -24.71 1.00 44.02
CA HIS A 15 -24.60 1.42 42.62
C HIS A 15 -25.68 0.77 41.75
N PHE A 16 -25.86 -0.55 41.85
CA PHE A 16 -26.87 -1.28 41.08
C PHE A 16 -28.30 -0.86 41.47
N GLN A 17 -28.56 -0.66 42.76
CA GLN A 17 -29.85 -0.16 43.25
C GLN A 17 -30.17 1.22 42.69
N ARG A 18 -29.22 2.16 42.68
CA ARG A 18 -29.41 3.52 42.12
C ARG A 18 -29.72 3.51 40.62
N ARG A 19 -29.22 2.51 39.88
CA ARG A 19 -29.45 2.36 38.43
C ARG A 19 -30.65 1.46 38.08
N ASN A 20 -31.46 1.03 39.06
CA ASN A 20 -32.54 0.05 38.86
C ASN A 20 -32.08 -1.26 38.18
N ILE A 21 -30.82 -1.65 38.36
CA ILE A 21 -30.28 -2.90 37.82
C ILE A 21 -30.58 -4.01 38.83
N THR A 22 -31.36 -5.01 38.42
CA THR A 22 -31.59 -6.20 39.23
C THR A 22 -30.40 -7.14 39.07
N VAL A 23 -29.61 -7.31 40.13
CA VAL A 23 -28.42 -8.16 40.11
C VAL A 23 -28.64 -9.38 40.99
N ASP A 24 -28.40 -10.57 40.44
CA ASP A 24 -28.26 -11.78 41.24
C ASP A 24 -26.91 -11.74 41.97
N VAL A 25 -26.94 -11.60 43.29
CA VAL A 25 -25.75 -11.47 44.14
C VAL A 25 -24.89 -12.74 44.09
N GLN A 26 -25.49 -13.91 43.82
CA GLN A 26 -24.75 -15.17 43.67
C GLN A 26 -23.98 -15.21 42.36
N GLU A 27 -24.60 -14.81 41.25
CA GLU A 27 -23.92 -14.69 39.96
C GLU A 27 -22.83 -13.61 40.00
N LEU A 28 -23.10 -12.48 40.66
CA LEU A 28 -22.11 -11.42 40.89
C LEU A 28 -20.87 -11.96 41.62
N ALA A 29 -21.07 -12.65 42.75
CA ALA A 29 -19.96 -13.18 43.54
C ALA A 29 -19.14 -14.20 42.74
N VAL A 30 -19.79 -15.16 42.08
CA VAL A 30 -19.11 -16.20 41.28
C VAL A 30 -18.41 -15.57 40.06
N GLY A 31 -19.09 -14.68 39.35
CA GLY A 31 -18.60 -14.01 38.14
C GLY A 31 -17.36 -13.15 38.40
N LEU A 32 -17.40 -12.31 39.44
CA LEU A 32 -16.23 -11.50 39.82
C LEU A 32 -15.03 -12.37 40.20
N ARG A 33 -15.23 -13.45 40.96
CA ARG A 33 -14.13 -14.33 41.38
C ARG A 33 -13.54 -15.08 40.19
N GLY A 34 -14.40 -15.61 39.31
CA GLY A 34 -14.00 -16.33 38.10
C GLY A 34 -13.27 -15.43 37.11
N GLY A 35 -13.81 -14.24 36.84
CA GLY A 35 -13.19 -13.22 35.99
C GLY A 35 -11.83 -12.79 36.53
N ALA A 36 -11.69 -12.69 37.86
CA ALA A 36 -10.45 -12.18 38.48
C ALA A 36 -9.35 -13.22 38.40
N ALA A 37 -9.71 -14.50 38.56
CA ALA A 37 -8.80 -15.61 38.35
C ALA A 37 -8.29 -15.66 36.90
N LEU A 38 -9.18 -15.45 35.93
CA LEU A 38 -8.83 -15.39 34.51
C LEU A 38 -7.92 -14.18 34.20
N ALA A 39 -8.30 -12.99 34.66
CA ALA A 39 -7.55 -11.74 34.44
C ALA A 39 -6.14 -11.79 35.05
N ALA A 40 -5.99 -12.49 36.18
CA ALA A 40 -4.72 -12.76 36.85
C ALA A 40 -3.94 -13.95 36.24
N GLY A 41 -4.48 -14.64 35.23
CA GLY A 41 -3.83 -15.79 34.58
C GLY A 41 -3.66 -17.01 35.48
N LEU A 42 -4.55 -17.19 36.48
CA LEU A 42 -4.47 -18.28 37.44
C LEU A 42 -5.12 -19.56 36.89
N VAL A 43 -4.50 -20.71 37.17
CA VAL A 43 -5.00 -22.04 36.78
C VAL A 43 -6.28 -22.42 37.55
N SER A 44 -6.48 -21.87 38.76
CA SER A 44 -7.69 -22.03 39.56
C SER A 44 -7.96 -20.76 40.38
N ALA A 45 -9.25 -20.45 40.57
CA ALA A 45 -9.74 -19.36 41.41
C ALA A 45 -9.42 -19.55 42.90
N ASP A 46 -8.97 -20.73 43.34
CA ASP A 46 -8.53 -20.97 44.72
C ASP A 46 -7.16 -20.36 45.03
N ARG A 47 -6.39 -20.00 43.99
CA ARG A 47 -5.11 -19.29 44.16
C ARG A 47 -5.29 -17.76 44.25
N LEU A 48 -6.51 -17.26 44.04
CA LEU A 48 -6.85 -15.85 44.18
C LEU A 48 -7.26 -15.57 45.63
N LYS A 49 -6.61 -14.59 46.26
CA LYS A 49 -7.08 -14.06 47.55
C LYS A 49 -8.22 -13.07 47.29
N ALA A 50 -9.46 -13.56 47.38
CA ALA A 50 -10.66 -12.76 47.14
C ALA A 50 -11.27 -12.29 48.46
N VAL A 51 -11.36 -10.97 48.66
CA VAL A 51 -11.89 -10.32 49.86
C VAL A 51 -13.14 -9.53 49.51
N ALA A 52 -14.24 -9.83 50.19
CA ALA A 52 -15.49 -9.08 50.08
C ALA A 52 -15.61 -8.17 51.30
N VAL A 53 -15.66 -6.85 51.09
CA VAL A 53 -15.69 -5.86 52.16
C VAL A 53 -17.03 -5.14 52.18
N ALA A 54 -17.63 -5.05 53.36
CA ALA A 54 -18.86 -4.28 53.59
C ALA A 54 -19.07 -4.02 55.07
N ASN A 55 -20.01 -3.14 55.40
CA ASN A 55 -20.68 -3.15 56.68
C ASN A 55 -21.80 -4.20 56.65
N TRP A 56 -21.46 -5.45 56.98
CA TRP A 56 -22.38 -6.59 56.86
C TRP A 56 -23.61 -6.48 57.76
N LYS A 57 -23.57 -5.60 58.77
CA LYS A 57 -24.75 -5.30 59.60
C LYS A 57 -25.87 -4.60 58.83
N LEU A 58 -25.55 -3.89 57.73
CA LEU A 58 -26.52 -3.19 56.88
C LEU A 58 -27.23 -4.14 55.90
N HIS A 59 -26.59 -5.25 55.53
CA HIS A 59 -27.08 -6.20 54.51
C HIS A 59 -27.82 -7.41 55.08
N LYS A 60 -28.32 -7.31 56.32
CA LYS A 60 -29.06 -8.42 56.94
C LYS A 60 -30.30 -8.78 56.10
N PRO A 61 -30.55 -10.08 55.87
CA PRO A 61 -31.64 -10.51 55.00
C PRO A 61 -33.00 -10.06 55.56
N ARG A 62 -33.87 -9.57 54.67
CA ARG A 62 -35.31 -9.46 54.93
C ARG A 62 -35.90 -10.88 54.86
N ARG A 63 -37.05 -11.13 55.50
CA ARG A 63 -37.68 -12.48 55.47
C ARG A 63 -37.81 -12.99 54.03
N GLY A 64 -37.09 -14.06 53.69
CA GLY A 64 -37.12 -14.71 52.38
C GLY A 64 -36.03 -14.29 51.37
N SER A 65 -35.17 -13.31 51.67
CA SER A 65 -34.03 -12.96 50.79
C SER A 65 -32.75 -13.69 51.22
N PRO A 66 -31.90 -14.15 50.29
CA PRO A 66 -30.62 -14.75 50.62
C PRO A 66 -29.67 -13.71 51.26
N ASP A 67 -28.83 -14.15 52.20
CA ASP A 67 -27.88 -13.30 52.92
C ASP A 67 -26.63 -13.06 52.05
N PRO A 68 -26.35 -11.81 51.60
CA PRO A 68 -25.19 -11.51 50.77
C PRO A 68 -23.87 -11.93 51.42
N GLN A 69 -23.74 -11.82 52.75
CA GLN A 69 -22.52 -12.23 53.45
C GLN A 69 -22.27 -13.74 53.29
N GLN A 70 -23.34 -14.54 53.41
CA GLN A 70 -23.24 -15.99 53.23
C GLN A 70 -23.00 -16.37 51.76
N ILE A 71 -23.55 -15.63 50.81
CA ILE A 71 -23.33 -15.84 49.38
C ILE A 71 -21.86 -15.64 49.03
N PHE A 72 -21.26 -14.50 49.39
CA PHE A 72 -19.84 -14.23 49.11
C PHE A 72 -18.94 -15.25 49.82
N LYS A 73 -19.25 -15.62 51.06
CA LYS A 73 -18.51 -16.68 51.76
C LYS A 73 -18.61 -18.03 51.05
N SER A 74 -19.78 -18.40 50.55
CA SER A 74 -20.00 -19.66 49.83
C SER A 74 -19.35 -19.66 48.44
N ALA A 75 -19.25 -18.49 47.80
CA ALA A 75 -18.49 -18.28 46.58
C ALA A 75 -16.97 -18.27 46.79
N GLY A 76 -16.49 -18.41 48.04
CA GLY A 76 -15.08 -18.54 48.40
C GLY A 76 -14.35 -17.22 48.64
N TYR A 77 -15.07 -16.17 49.01
CA TYR A 77 -14.47 -14.92 49.49
C TYR A 77 -14.22 -14.96 51.00
N GLU A 78 -13.16 -14.29 51.41
CA GLU A 78 -13.00 -13.85 52.79
C GLU A 78 -13.86 -12.60 53.03
N VAL A 79 -14.85 -12.71 53.92
CA VAL A 79 -15.75 -11.61 54.24
C VAL A 79 -15.15 -10.74 55.35
N PHE A 80 -14.97 -9.45 55.08
CA PHE A 80 -14.34 -8.50 55.99
C PHE A 80 -15.32 -7.41 56.39
N ASP A 81 -15.56 -7.26 57.70
CA ASP A 81 -16.51 -6.26 58.23
C ASP A 81 -15.81 -4.92 58.46
N VAL A 82 -16.28 -3.87 57.79
CA VAL A 82 -15.79 -2.50 57.95
C VAL A 82 -16.95 -1.59 58.32
N PRO A 83 -17.17 -1.31 59.62
CA PRO A 83 -18.32 -0.52 60.07
C PRO A 83 -18.30 0.95 59.62
N ARG A 84 -17.11 1.50 59.31
CA ARG A 84 -16.91 2.90 58.91
C ARG A 84 -16.10 2.95 57.62
N ARG A 85 -16.70 3.46 56.54
CA ARG A 85 -16.07 3.58 55.22
C ARG A 85 -14.75 4.36 55.23
N THR A 86 -14.64 5.40 56.07
CA THR A 86 -13.40 6.18 56.22
C THR A 86 -12.20 5.36 56.74
N ALA A 87 -12.45 4.21 57.36
CA ALA A 87 -11.39 3.31 57.85
C ALA A 87 -11.08 2.16 56.88
N LEU A 88 -11.72 2.11 55.70
CA LEU A 88 -11.66 0.98 54.75
C LEU A 88 -10.23 0.64 54.33
N VAL A 89 -9.49 1.62 53.82
CA VAL A 89 -8.12 1.42 53.34
C VAL A 89 -7.18 1.01 54.48
N ASP A 90 -7.27 1.70 55.63
CA ASP A 90 -6.42 1.39 56.80
C ASP A 90 -6.66 -0.02 57.32
N ALA A 91 -7.93 -0.43 57.40
CA ALA A 91 -8.30 -1.77 57.85
C ALA A 91 -7.81 -2.85 56.88
N LEU A 92 -7.94 -2.63 55.57
CA LEU A 92 -7.44 -3.54 54.54
C LEU A 92 -5.92 -3.68 54.57
N ILE A 93 -5.19 -2.57 54.68
CA ILE A 93 -3.73 -2.58 54.79
C ILE A 93 -3.28 -3.34 56.02
N MET A 94 -3.86 -3.06 57.19
CA MET A 94 -3.47 -3.74 58.44
C MET A 94 -3.73 -5.24 58.40
N HIS A 95 -4.86 -5.68 57.83
CA HIS A 95 -5.27 -7.08 57.90
C HIS A 95 -4.66 -7.95 56.79
N TYR A 96 -4.55 -7.43 55.56
CA TYR A 96 -4.17 -8.24 54.40
C TYR A 96 -2.77 -7.96 53.85
N PHE A 97 -2.24 -6.75 54.04
CA PHE A 97 -1.02 -6.33 53.33
C PHE A 97 0.17 -6.01 54.25
N SER A 98 -0.05 -5.68 55.53
CA SER A 98 1.02 -5.26 56.45
C SER A 98 1.93 -6.40 56.91
N PHE A 99 1.43 -7.63 56.89
CA PHE A 99 2.14 -8.83 57.36
C PHE A 99 2.38 -9.87 56.26
N ASP A 100 2.02 -9.58 55.00
CA ASP A 100 2.27 -10.48 53.88
C ASP A 100 3.73 -10.32 53.40
N PRO A 101 4.58 -11.37 53.50
CA PRO A 101 5.98 -11.29 53.07
C PRO A 101 6.12 -11.18 51.54
N GLU A 102 5.11 -11.60 50.77
CA GLU A 102 5.19 -11.60 49.31
C GLU A 102 4.64 -10.30 48.69
N PRO A 103 5.40 -9.63 47.81
CA PRO A 103 4.89 -8.49 47.06
C PRO A 103 3.80 -8.94 46.07
N VAL A 104 2.78 -8.11 45.90
CA VAL A 104 1.61 -8.40 45.07
C VAL A 104 1.98 -8.34 43.58
N ASN A 105 1.49 -9.32 42.81
CA ASN A 105 1.65 -9.42 41.36
C ASN A 105 0.42 -8.92 40.59
N GLU A 106 -0.77 -9.13 41.14
CA GLU A 106 -2.02 -8.64 40.53
C GLU A 106 -2.91 -8.09 41.65
N LEU A 107 -3.37 -6.84 41.50
CA LEU A 107 -4.35 -6.24 42.40
C LEU A 107 -5.58 -5.80 41.60
N ILE A 108 -6.72 -6.40 41.90
CA ILE A 108 -8.00 -6.10 41.26
C ILE A 108 -8.91 -5.45 42.31
N LEU A 109 -9.36 -4.23 42.05
CA LEU A 109 -10.29 -3.49 42.89
C LEU A 109 -11.64 -3.40 42.19
N ALA A 110 -12.68 -4.00 42.76
CA ALA A 110 -14.04 -3.92 42.24
C ALA A 110 -14.85 -2.89 43.05
N THR A 111 -14.98 -1.69 42.50
CA THR A 111 -15.66 -0.55 43.11
C THR A 111 -15.99 0.50 42.05
N THR A 112 -17.02 1.31 42.31
CA THR A 112 -17.35 2.53 41.55
C THR A 112 -16.98 3.80 42.31
N ASN A 113 -16.32 3.66 43.47
CA ASN A 113 -15.98 4.76 44.36
C ASN A 113 -14.46 4.94 44.49
N PRO A 114 -13.96 6.20 44.46
CA PRO A 114 -12.53 6.49 44.59
C PRO A 114 -11.91 6.13 45.96
N ASP A 115 -12.69 5.81 46.99
CA ASP A 115 -12.21 5.54 48.36
C ASP A 115 -11.18 4.39 48.46
N LEU A 116 -11.16 3.46 47.49
CA LEU A 116 -10.17 2.37 47.44
C LEU A 116 -8.92 2.70 46.62
N VAL A 117 -8.91 3.78 45.84
CA VAL A 117 -7.75 4.21 45.05
C VAL A 117 -6.49 4.41 45.91
N PRO A 118 -6.55 4.98 47.14
CA PRO A 118 -5.37 5.11 48.00
C PRO A 118 -4.70 3.78 48.38
N LEU A 119 -5.38 2.64 48.22
CA LEU A 119 -4.81 1.31 48.45
C LEU A 119 -3.67 1.02 47.46
N VAL A 120 -3.79 1.49 46.21
CA VAL A 120 -2.79 1.35 45.13
C VAL A 120 -1.41 1.83 45.59
N ARG A 121 -1.35 2.97 46.29
CA ARG A 121 -0.08 3.56 46.79
C ARG A 121 0.54 2.80 47.96
N ARG A 122 -0.27 2.10 48.74
CA ARG A 122 0.13 1.56 50.06
C ARG A 122 0.43 0.07 50.05
N VAL A 123 0.05 -0.64 48.99
CA VAL A 123 0.35 -2.06 48.81
C VAL A 123 1.75 -2.24 48.22
N LYS A 124 2.52 -3.17 48.78
CA LYS A 124 3.85 -3.51 48.26
C LYS A 124 3.72 -4.36 46.99
N MET A 125 4.07 -3.78 45.84
CA MET A 125 3.92 -4.41 44.52
C MET A 125 5.26 -4.93 43.96
N THR A 126 5.18 -5.91 43.05
CA THR A 126 6.32 -6.34 42.21
C THR A 126 6.56 -5.37 41.05
N ARG A 127 7.75 -5.39 40.43
CA ARG A 127 8.07 -4.54 39.26
C ARG A 127 7.18 -4.77 38.05
N SER A 128 6.64 -5.97 37.90
CA SER A 128 5.73 -6.36 36.81
C SER A 128 4.29 -6.50 37.29
N ALA A 129 3.95 -5.87 38.42
CA ALA A 129 2.60 -5.97 38.97
C ALA A 129 1.60 -5.27 38.05
N ARG A 130 0.39 -5.82 37.95
CA ARG A 130 -0.72 -5.19 37.25
C ARG A 130 -1.80 -4.81 38.23
N ILE A 131 -2.42 -3.67 37.96
CA ILE A 131 -3.51 -3.13 38.77
C ILE A 131 -4.71 -2.99 37.86
N ARG A 132 -5.85 -3.51 38.29
CA ARG A 132 -7.11 -3.40 37.56
C ARG A 132 -8.16 -2.76 38.44
N MET A 133 -8.91 -1.85 37.84
CA MET A 133 -10.09 -1.27 38.47
C MET A 133 -11.33 -1.75 37.71
N TRP A 134 -12.24 -2.37 38.43
CA TRP A 134 -13.50 -2.87 37.91
C TRP A 134 -14.65 -2.03 38.45
N GLY A 135 -15.24 -1.21 37.59
CA GLY A 135 -16.31 -0.29 37.95
C GLY A 135 -17.12 0.12 36.73
N SER A 136 -18.18 0.89 36.92
CA SER A 136 -19.06 1.39 35.84
C SER A 136 -18.69 2.80 35.35
N VAL A 137 -17.79 3.46 36.06
CA VAL A 137 -17.23 4.78 35.76
C VAL A 137 -15.73 4.69 36.02
N ASP A 138 -14.92 5.22 35.10
CA ASP A 138 -13.49 5.34 35.32
C ASP A 138 -13.20 6.46 36.33
N VAL A 139 -13.12 6.07 37.60
CA VAL A 139 -12.78 6.97 38.71
C VAL A 139 -11.31 7.39 38.74
N LEU A 140 -10.49 6.89 37.79
CA LEU A 140 -9.07 7.19 37.67
C LEU A 140 -8.78 8.25 36.61
N SER A 141 -9.74 8.55 35.73
CA SER A 141 -9.63 9.62 34.73
C SER A 141 -9.32 10.96 35.38
N GLY A 142 -8.19 11.57 35.00
CA GLY A 142 -7.69 12.83 35.58
C GLY A 142 -6.87 12.67 36.87
N THR A 143 -6.59 11.44 37.29
CA THR A 143 -5.64 11.12 38.37
C THR A 143 -4.29 10.66 37.82
N GLU A 144 -3.25 10.63 38.65
CA GLU A 144 -1.92 10.13 38.27
C GLU A 144 -1.90 8.63 37.89
N PHE A 145 -2.98 7.89 38.15
CA PHE A 145 -3.08 6.45 37.91
C PHE A 145 -3.78 6.08 36.60
N ALA A 146 -4.26 7.07 35.84
CA ALA A 146 -5.03 6.85 34.61
C ALA A 146 -4.29 5.95 33.60
N ASP A 147 -2.96 6.09 33.51
CA ASP A 147 -2.12 5.33 32.57
C ASP A 147 -1.52 4.05 33.19
N GLU A 148 -1.56 3.91 34.53
CA GLU A 148 -0.92 2.81 35.26
C GLU A 148 -1.90 1.68 35.65
N VAL A 149 -3.21 1.98 35.68
CA VAL A 149 -4.26 1.05 36.10
C VAL A 149 -5.16 0.72 34.93
N ILE A 150 -5.36 -0.58 34.70
CA ILE A 150 -6.25 -1.06 33.65
C ILE A 150 -7.68 -0.94 34.16
N PHE A 151 -8.42 0.05 33.67
CA PHE A 151 -9.86 0.12 33.88
C PHE A 151 -10.59 -0.91 33.03
N GLN A 152 -11.48 -1.67 33.63
CA GLN A 152 -12.35 -2.63 32.94
C GLN A 152 -13.79 -2.46 33.43
N PRO A 153 -14.75 -2.19 32.53
CA PRO A 153 -16.15 -2.03 32.93
C PRO A 153 -16.67 -3.30 33.63
N LEU A 154 -17.29 -3.13 34.79
CA LEU A 154 -17.84 -4.23 35.58
C LEU A 154 -18.91 -5.01 34.79
N GLU A 155 -19.63 -4.30 33.93
CA GLU A 155 -20.65 -4.82 33.04
C GLU A 155 -20.09 -5.82 32.02
N THR A 156 -18.85 -5.61 31.54
CA THR A 156 -18.16 -6.51 30.62
C THR A 156 -17.79 -7.84 31.27
N LEU A 157 -17.57 -7.85 32.59
CA LEU A 157 -17.16 -9.04 33.36
C LEU A 157 -18.35 -9.92 33.78
N LEU A 158 -19.51 -9.31 34.00
CA LEU A 158 -20.73 -10.01 34.44
C LEU A 158 -21.57 -10.55 33.28
N GLY A 159 -21.15 -10.32 32.03
CA GLY A 159 -22.00 -10.61 30.86
C GLY A 159 -23.27 -9.75 30.80
N ILE A 160 -23.38 -8.73 31.67
CA ILE A 160 -24.47 -7.75 31.70
C ILE A 160 -24.10 -6.56 30.79
N GLN A 161 -23.74 -6.86 29.55
CA GLN A 161 -23.80 -5.89 28.47
C GLN A 161 -24.94 -6.36 27.56
N GLN A 162 -26.05 -5.62 27.56
CA GLN A 162 -26.60 -5.27 26.26
C GLN A 162 -25.56 -4.35 25.65
N THR A 163 -24.55 -4.92 24.97
CA THR A 163 -23.75 -4.15 24.03
C THR A 163 -24.78 -3.60 23.06
N LYS A 164 -25.03 -2.29 23.11
CA LYS A 164 -26.03 -1.68 22.25
C LYS A 164 -25.71 -2.08 20.81
N ASN A 165 -26.70 -2.63 20.12
CA ASN A 165 -26.54 -2.98 18.73
C ASN A 165 -26.56 -1.69 17.90
N VAL A 166 -25.58 -1.52 17.03
CA VAL A 166 -25.43 -0.34 16.18
C VAL A 166 -25.73 -0.71 14.73
N ALA A 167 -26.62 0.04 14.08
CA ALA A 167 -26.85 -0.03 12.65
C ALA A 167 -26.34 1.24 11.98
N VAL A 168 -25.47 1.11 10.98
CA VAL A 168 -24.85 2.22 10.26
C VAL A 168 -25.32 2.23 8.81
N TYR A 169 -25.87 3.37 8.38
CA TYR A 169 -26.31 3.62 7.00
C TYR A 169 -25.57 4.84 6.49
N ILE A 170 -24.71 4.64 5.50
CA ILE A 170 -23.91 5.71 4.90
C ILE A 170 -24.51 6.08 3.56
N ASP A 171 -24.96 7.32 3.42
CA ASP A 171 -25.12 7.93 2.10
C ASP A 171 -23.72 8.32 1.60
N PHE A 172 -23.03 7.36 0.98
CA PHE A 172 -21.64 7.53 0.60
C PHE A 172 -21.50 8.56 -0.51
N GLU A 173 -22.49 8.68 -1.40
CA GLU A 173 -22.54 9.73 -2.42
C GLU A 173 -22.54 11.12 -1.77
N ASN A 174 -23.46 11.37 -0.82
CA ASN A 174 -23.54 12.66 -0.13
C ASN A 174 -22.27 12.97 0.68
N ILE A 175 -21.75 11.99 1.43
CA ILE A 175 -20.54 12.16 2.23
C ILE A 175 -19.32 12.42 1.33
N ALA A 176 -19.12 11.64 0.26
CA ALA A 176 -18.00 11.81 -0.64
C ALA A 176 -18.05 13.19 -1.34
N ILE A 177 -19.22 13.59 -1.86
CA ILE A 177 -19.40 14.89 -2.50
C ILE A 177 -19.11 16.02 -1.51
N SER A 178 -19.67 15.93 -0.31
CA SER A 178 -19.50 16.96 0.73
C SER A 178 -18.04 17.09 1.17
N LEU A 179 -17.35 15.98 1.42
CA LEU A 179 -15.91 15.99 1.75
C LEU A 179 -15.08 16.61 0.63
N ASN A 180 -15.38 16.23 -0.62
CA ASN A 180 -14.69 16.75 -1.79
C ASN A 180 -14.92 18.26 -2.00
N GLU A 181 -16.15 18.76 -1.80
CA GLU A 181 -16.48 20.18 -1.86
C GLU A 181 -15.76 21.00 -0.78
N GLN A 182 -15.52 20.40 0.40
CA GLN A 182 -14.68 21.01 1.46
C GLN A 182 -13.17 20.88 1.19
N GLY A 183 -12.77 20.27 0.07
CA GLY A 183 -11.37 20.15 -0.35
C GLY A 183 -10.63 18.93 0.21
N TYR A 184 -11.32 18.00 0.87
CA TYR A 184 -10.75 16.75 1.35
C TYR A 184 -10.68 15.71 0.23
N THR A 185 -9.62 14.90 0.26
CA THR A 185 -9.50 13.72 -0.58
C THR A 185 -10.33 12.58 0.02
N VAL A 186 -11.15 11.93 -0.81
CA VAL A 186 -12.00 10.81 -0.39
C VAL A 186 -11.17 9.52 -0.38
N ASN A 187 -10.41 9.29 0.70
CA ASN A 187 -9.66 8.05 0.91
C ASN A 187 -10.57 6.96 1.48
N LEU A 188 -10.93 5.97 0.66
CA LEU A 188 -11.88 4.92 1.02
C LEU A 188 -11.38 4.05 2.17
N ASP A 189 -10.12 3.63 2.16
CA ASP A 189 -9.58 2.73 3.19
C ASP A 189 -9.61 3.42 4.55
N GLN A 190 -9.20 4.70 4.59
CA GLN A 190 -9.22 5.51 5.80
C GLN A 190 -10.64 5.80 6.31
N LEU A 191 -11.59 6.07 5.40
CA LEU A 191 -13.00 6.25 5.75
C LEU A 191 -13.59 4.96 6.34
N ILE A 192 -13.33 3.80 5.74
CA ILE A 192 -13.78 2.49 6.24
C ILE A 192 -13.28 2.26 7.67
N ASP A 193 -11.99 2.45 7.91
CA ASP A 193 -11.38 2.23 9.23
C ASP A 193 -11.92 3.20 10.27
N SER A 194 -12.06 4.48 9.91
CA SER A 194 -12.55 5.52 10.80
C SER A 194 -14.03 5.35 11.14
N PHE A 195 -14.88 5.04 10.14
CA PHE A 195 -16.29 4.73 10.38
C PHE A 195 -16.45 3.49 11.26
N LYS A 196 -15.69 2.42 11.03
CA LYS A 196 -15.77 1.23 11.87
C LYS A 196 -15.30 1.50 13.30
N ARG A 197 -14.22 2.25 13.47
CA ARG A 197 -13.72 2.67 14.79
C ARG A 197 -14.75 3.53 15.52
N GLN A 198 -15.30 4.53 14.85
CA GLN A 198 -16.28 5.45 15.44
C GLN A 198 -17.59 4.73 15.78
N ALA A 199 -18.10 3.85 14.92
CA ALA A 199 -19.29 3.05 15.23
C ALA A 199 -19.11 2.17 16.48
N ARG A 200 -17.89 1.63 16.69
CA ARG A 200 -17.56 0.78 17.86
C ARG A 200 -17.57 1.56 19.18
N VAL A 201 -17.39 2.88 19.16
CA VAL A 201 -17.52 3.72 20.35
C VAL A 201 -18.96 3.70 20.87
N HIS A 202 -19.93 3.54 19.97
CA HIS A 202 -21.37 3.60 20.29
C HIS A 202 -22.02 2.24 20.55
N GLY A 203 -21.31 1.15 20.31
CA GLY A 203 -21.78 -0.23 20.54
C GLY A 203 -21.23 -1.22 19.52
N GLN A 204 -21.87 -2.39 19.42
CA GLN A 204 -21.46 -3.44 18.47
C GLN A 204 -22.15 -3.21 17.11
N PRO A 205 -21.41 -2.95 16.01
CA PRO A 205 -22.02 -2.86 14.68
C PRO A 205 -22.62 -4.20 14.27
N VAL A 206 -23.94 -4.25 14.08
CA VAL A 206 -24.69 -5.42 13.61
C VAL A 206 -25.15 -5.27 12.16
N LYS A 207 -25.24 -4.03 11.69
CA LYS A 207 -25.52 -3.69 10.29
C LYS A 207 -24.66 -2.53 9.85
N PHE A 208 -24.12 -2.63 8.65
CA PHE A 208 -23.25 -1.61 8.07
C PHE A 208 -23.49 -1.60 6.56
N ALA A 209 -24.04 -0.51 6.03
CA ALA A 209 -24.37 -0.39 4.62
C ALA A 209 -23.92 0.96 4.06
N ALA A 210 -23.38 0.97 2.84
CA ALA A 210 -22.93 2.17 2.14
C ALA A 210 -23.64 2.27 0.78
N TYR A 211 -24.40 3.34 0.61
CA TYR A 211 -25.28 3.59 -0.52
C TYR A 211 -24.62 4.59 -1.47
N ALA A 212 -24.45 4.20 -2.73
CA ALA A 212 -23.95 5.07 -3.79
C ALA A 212 -24.21 4.43 -5.18
N PRO A 213 -24.03 5.21 -6.27
CA PRO A 213 -24.09 4.71 -7.65
C PRO A 213 -22.83 3.90 -8.01
N TRP A 214 -22.54 2.90 -7.18
CA TRP A 214 -21.39 2.00 -7.31
C TRP A 214 -21.30 1.39 -8.71
N GLY A 215 -20.08 1.25 -9.22
CA GLY A 215 -19.82 0.67 -10.54
C GLY A 215 -20.18 1.59 -11.72
N GLN A 216 -20.61 2.83 -11.47
CA GLN A 216 -20.77 3.86 -12.49
C GLN A 216 -19.61 4.84 -12.41
N ARG A 217 -18.61 4.64 -13.28
CA ARG A 217 -17.43 5.50 -13.34
C ARG A 217 -17.84 6.98 -13.49
N GLY A 218 -17.17 7.87 -12.74
CA GLY A 218 -17.38 9.32 -12.81
C GLY A 218 -18.62 9.83 -12.07
N SER A 219 -19.40 8.96 -11.42
CA SER A 219 -20.58 9.34 -10.62
C SER A 219 -20.22 9.92 -9.26
N LEU A 220 -19.20 9.35 -8.62
CA LEU A 220 -18.63 9.83 -7.38
C LEU A 220 -17.44 10.78 -7.63
N PRO A 221 -17.11 11.67 -6.68
CA PRO A 221 -15.80 12.33 -6.65
C PRO A 221 -14.62 11.35 -6.71
N PRO A 222 -13.39 11.82 -6.96
CA PRO A 222 -12.20 10.98 -6.91
C PRO A 222 -12.12 10.20 -5.59
N VAL A 223 -12.38 8.89 -5.66
CA VAL A 223 -12.23 7.97 -4.54
C VAL A 223 -10.89 7.27 -4.68
N VAL A 224 -10.02 7.45 -3.69
CA VAL A 224 -8.67 6.88 -3.69
C VAL A 224 -8.48 5.87 -2.56
N ASP A 225 -7.47 5.02 -2.68
CA ASP A 225 -7.02 4.14 -1.61
C ASP A 225 -5.90 4.75 -0.76
N GLY A 226 -5.39 4.00 0.23
CA GLY A 226 -4.26 4.39 1.08
C GLY A 226 -2.98 4.77 0.32
N SER A 227 -2.85 4.38 -0.95
CA SER A 227 -1.71 4.72 -1.82
C SER A 227 -1.99 5.89 -2.78
N GLY A 228 -3.18 6.47 -2.75
CA GLY A 228 -3.60 7.56 -3.64
C GLY A 228 -4.10 7.08 -5.01
N ARG A 229 -4.26 5.77 -5.21
CA ARG A 229 -4.77 5.19 -6.46
C ARG A 229 -6.27 5.34 -6.55
N GLU A 230 -6.79 5.70 -7.73
CA GLU A 230 -8.24 5.73 -7.95
C GLU A 230 -8.85 4.33 -7.89
N VAL A 231 -9.81 4.13 -6.98
CA VAL A 231 -10.44 2.83 -6.69
C VAL A 231 -11.97 2.88 -6.78
N ALA A 232 -12.54 3.85 -7.51
CA ALA A 232 -13.99 3.98 -7.67
C ALA A 232 -14.66 2.67 -8.16
N ASP A 233 -14.05 1.98 -9.12
CA ASP A 233 -14.56 0.71 -9.67
C ASP A 233 -14.42 -0.46 -8.67
N GLU A 234 -13.38 -0.43 -7.82
CA GLU A 234 -13.08 -1.49 -6.84
C GLU A 234 -13.77 -1.26 -5.48
N SER A 235 -14.37 -0.09 -5.28
CA SER A 235 -14.97 0.35 -4.02
C SER A 235 -15.97 -0.66 -3.45
N PRO A 236 -16.87 -1.27 -4.25
CA PRO A 236 -17.82 -2.27 -3.73
C PRO A 236 -17.13 -3.51 -3.16
N SER A 237 -16.11 -4.02 -3.86
CA SER A 237 -15.33 -5.17 -3.41
C SER A 237 -14.61 -4.88 -2.10
N LYS A 238 -13.99 -3.68 -1.99
CA LYS A 238 -13.31 -3.23 -0.77
C LYS A 238 -14.28 -3.10 0.42
N LEU A 239 -15.43 -2.48 0.21
CA LEU A 239 -16.47 -2.36 1.24
C LEU A 239 -16.95 -3.74 1.72
N MET A 240 -17.21 -4.65 0.79
CA MET A 240 -17.66 -6.00 1.11
C MET A 240 -16.61 -6.79 1.90
N MET A 241 -15.32 -6.70 1.54
CA MET A 241 -14.21 -7.27 2.32
C MET A 241 -14.12 -6.69 3.73
N ALA A 242 -14.53 -5.43 3.91
CA ALA A 242 -14.60 -4.77 5.20
C ALA A 242 -15.88 -5.08 6.01
N ASN A 243 -16.76 -5.96 5.50
CA ASN A 243 -18.11 -6.24 6.03
C ASN A 243 -19.03 -5.02 6.04
N ILE A 244 -18.93 -4.16 5.02
CA ILE A 244 -19.85 -3.07 4.73
C ILE A 244 -20.61 -3.44 3.45
N ASP A 245 -21.93 -3.51 3.52
CA ASP A 245 -22.77 -3.87 2.38
C ASP A 245 -22.83 -2.71 1.35
N PRO A 246 -22.27 -2.87 0.14
CA PRO A 246 -22.34 -1.84 -0.89
C PRO A 246 -23.72 -1.89 -1.58
N VAL A 247 -24.56 -0.91 -1.29
CA VAL A 247 -25.92 -0.84 -1.84
C VAL A 247 -25.95 0.04 -3.08
N PHE A 248 -26.13 -0.59 -4.24
CA PHE A 248 -26.21 0.07 -5.55
C PHE A 248 -27.53 0.85 -5.69
N ASN A 249 -27.46 2.16 -5.89
CA ASN A 249 -28.62 3.00 -6.27
C ASN A 249 -28.47 3.53 -7.70
N LEU A 250 -29.53 4.12 -8.25
CA LEU A 250 -29.45 4.83 -9.52
C LEU A 250 -28.97 6.26 -9.27
N PRO A 251 -28.08 6.81 -10.11
CA PRO A 251 -27.63 8.20 -9.98
C PRO A 251 -28.83 9.15 -10.09
N GLY A 252 -29.02 10.00 -9.10
CA GLY A 252 -30.11 10.98 -9.07
C GLY A 252 -30.62 11.31 -7.67
N LYS A 253 -30.91 12.60 -7.46
CA LYS A 253 -31.12 13.29 -6.17
C LYS A 253 -32.11 12.71 -5.15
N ASN A 254 -32.96 11.74 -5.49
CA ASN A 254 -34.01 11.24 -4.58
C ASN A 254 -34.07 9.70 -4.48
N SER A 255 -33.24 8.97 -5.23
CA SER A 255 -33.35 7.50 -5.30
C SER A 255 -32.64 6.83 -4.11
N ALA A 256 -31.52 7.41 -3.68
CA ALA A 256 -30.74 7.00 -2.52
C ALA A 256 -31.54 7.22 -1.23
N ASP A 257 -32.06 8.42 -1.04
CA ASP A 257 -32.67 8.87 0.21
C ASP A 257 -33.92 8.07 0.55
N MET A 258 -34.80 7.86 -0.43
CA MET A 258 -35.98 7.03 -0.26
C MET A 258 -35.62 5.59 0.12
N ARG A 259 -34.54 5.04 -0.46
CA ARG A 259 -34.12 3.67 -0.18
C ARG A 259 -33.53 3.56 1.22
N ILE A 260 -32.61 4.44 1.59
CA ILE A 260 -32.00 4.49 2.91
C ILE A 260 -33.09 4.70 3.98
N ALA A 261 -33.96 5.69 3.81
CA ALA A 261 -35.05 5.97 4.75
C ALA A 261 -35.98 4.76 4.94
N ARG A 262 -36.32 4.06 3.85
CA ARG A 262 -37.13 2.84 3.92
C ARG A 262 -36.40 1.73 4.69
N ASP A 263 -35.13 1.49 4.39
CA ASP A 263 -34.34 0.43 5.00
C ASP A 263 -34.16 0.70 6.52
N VAL A 264 -33.84 1.94 6.89
CA VAL A 264 -33.74 2.41 8.29
C VAL A 264 -35.06 2.17 9.05
N ILE A 265 -36.20 2.61 8.52
CA ILE A 265 -37.51 2.45 9.19
C ILE A 265 -37.88 0.96 9.30
N THR A 266 -37.60 0.17 8.25
CA THR A 266 -37.87 -1.27 8.23
C THR A 266 -37.06 -1.99 9.31
N ASP A 267 -35.76 -1.73 9.41
CA ASP A 267 -34.91 -2.35 10.41
C ASP A 267 -35.28 -1.91 11.84
N ALA A 268 -35.66 -0.65 12.03
CA ALA A 268 -36.13 -0.14 13.32
C ALA A 268 -37.46 -0.73 13.80
N SER A 269 -38.23 -1.37 12.90
CA SER A 269 -39.50 -2.00 13.23
C SER A 269 -39.38 -3.42 13.81
N HIS A 270 -38.20 -4.04 13.73
CA HIS A 270 -37.94 -5.36 14.27
C HIS A 270 -37.72 -5.32 15.79
N SER A 271 -38.25 -6.30 16.52
CA SER A 271 -38.08 -6.42 17.98
C SER A 271 -36.62 -6.62 18.40
N ASP A 272 -35.82 -7.25 17.55
CA ASP A 272 -34.37 -7.46 17.73
C ASP A 272 -33.53 -6.41 16.98
N GLY A 273 -34.15 -5.30 16.55
CA GLY A 273 -33.50 -4.23 15.82
C GLY A 273 -32.49 -3.45 16.68
N ALA A 274 -31.55 -2.77 16.02
CA ALA A 274 -30.49 -2.00 16.66
C ALA A 274 -31.01 -0.99 17.72
N ASP A 275 -30.20 -0.71 18.73
CA ASP A 275 -30.49 0.27 19.78
C ASP A 275 -30.03 1.68 19.38
N VAL A 276 -28.96 1.73 18.60
CA VAL A 276 -28.34 2.95 18.07
C VAL A 276 -28.35 2.90 16.55
N PHE A 277 -28.85 3.97 15.93
CA PHE A 277 -28.84 4.16 14.49
C PHE A 277 -27.89 5.29 14.15
N ILE A 278 -26.92 4.99 13.31
CA ILE A 278 -26.00 5.97 12.73
C ILE A 278 -26.42 6.20 11.28
N VAL A 279 -26.80 7.44 10.95
CA VAL A 279 -27.14 7.86 9.59
C VAL A 279 -26.07 8.84 9.14
N ALA A 280 -25.21 8.45 8.19
CA ALA A 280 -24.19 9.33 7.66
C ALA A 280 -24.73 10.08 6.43
N SER A 281 -25.31 11.26 6.66
CA SER A 281 -25.78 12.20 5.64
C SER A 281 -26.03 13.58 6.26
N GLY A 282 -25.77 14.64 5.49
CA GLY A 282 -26.11 16.02 5.86
C GLY A 282 -27.50 16.47 5.40
N ASP A 283 -28.23 15.64 4.65
CA ASP A 283 -29.45 16.05 3.95
C ASP A 283 -30.69 16.14 4.87
N ARG A 284 -31.48 17.20 4.67
CA ARG A 284 -32.76 17.41 5.37
C ARG A 284 -33.80 16.35 5.04
N ASP A 285 -33.67 15.68 3.89
CA ASP A 285 -34.66 14.70 3.42
C ASP A 285 -34.71 13.44 4.33
N PHE A 286 -33.70 13.24 5.19
CA PHE A 286 -33.70 12.19 6.22
C PHE A 286 -34.46 12.53 7.51
N ASN A 287 -34.92 13.77 7.67
CA ASN A 287 -35.49 14.25 8.94
C ASN A 287 -36.73 13.43 9.37
N ASP A 288 -37.58 13.03 8.42
CA ASP A 288 -38.76 12.21 8.72
C ASP A 288 -38.38 10.81 9.25
N ALA A 289 -37.37 10.17 8.64
CA ALA A 289 -36.86 8.87 9.09
C ALA A 289 -36.22 8.98 10.48
N ILE A 290 -35.42 10.03 10.70
CA ILE A 290 -34.76 10.32 11.98
C ILE A 290 -35.80 10.54 13.09
N ASN A 291 -36.80 11.38 12.85
CA ASN A 291 -37.86 11.63 13.85
C ASN A 291 -38.66 10.36 14.15
N ALA A 292 -38.86 9.49 13.16
CA ALA A 292 -39.50 8.19 13.36
C ALA A 292 -38.66 7.22 14.21
N LEU A 293 -37.32 7.32 14.19
CA LEU A 293 -36.44 6.58 15.09
C LEU A 293 -36.49 7.13 16.52
N VAL A 294 -36.39 8.45 16.67
CA VAL A 294 -36.46 9.13 17.98
C VAL A 294 -37.80 8.85 18.66
N ALA A 295 -38.92 8.89 17.92
CA ALA A 295 -40.25 8.56 18.43
C ALA A 295 -40.38 7.11 18.92
N ARG A 296 -39.50 6.20 18.47
CA ARG A 296 -39.41 4.81 18.92
C ARG A 296 -38.39 4.60 20.05
N ASN A 297 -37.93 5.68 20.69
CA ASN A 297 -36.91 5.67 21.74
C ASN A 297 -35.57 5.04 21.30
N LYS A 298 -35.23 5.13 20.00
CA LYS A 298 -33.91 4.73 19.50
C LYS A 298 -32.94 5.89 19.64
N THR A 299 -31.66 5.59 19.93
CA THR A 299 -30.60 6.62 19.90
C THR A 299 -30.21 6.86 18.45
N VAL A 300 -30.21 8.12 18.01
CA VAL A 300 -29.85 8.48 16.63
C VAL A 300 -28.61 9.36 16.64
N ILE A 301 -27.61 8.95 15.87
CA ILE A 301 -26.38 9.69 15.63
C ILE A 301 -26.33 10.01 14.15
N VAL A 302 -26.04 11.26 13.81
CA VAL A 302 -25.84 11.70 12.44
C VAL A 302 -24.36 11.96 12.24
N TRP A 303 -23.76 11.27 11.28
CA TRP A 303 -22.42 11.61 10.79
C TRP A 303 -22.56 12.58 9.63
N ALA A 304 -22.11 13.81 9.82
CA ALA A 304 -22.28 14.87 8.84
C ALA A 304 -20.93 15.49 8.45
N VAL A 305 -20.91 16.21 7.33
CA VAL A 305 -19.75 17.00 6.92
C VAL A 305 -20.02 18.47 7.24
N ARG A 306 -19.04 19.14 7.84
CA ARG A 306 -19.15 20.52 8.29
C ARG A 306 -19.34 21.44 7.08
N GLY A 307 -20.30 22.38 7.19
CA GLY A 307 -20.65 23.26 6.07
C GLY A 307 -21.61 22.66 5.04
N ALA A 308 -21.86 21.34 5.07
CA ALA A 308 -22.81 20.63 4.20
C ALA A 308 -24.02 20.05 4.96
N THR A 309 -24.17 20.37 6.26
CA THR A 309 -25.25 19.88 7.11
C THR A 309 -26.47 20.82 7.08
N SER A 310 -27.68 20.28 6.97
CA SER A 310 -28.89 21.11 7.02
C SER A 310 -29.14 21.69 8.43
N ARG A 311 -29.54 22.97 8.50
CA ARG A 311 -29.91 23.63 9.77
C ARG A 311 -31.04 22.92 10.51
N GLN A 312 -31.89 22.17 9.82
CA GLN A 312 -32.99 21.43 10.44
C GLN A 312 -32.47 20.25 11.26
N LEU A 313 -31.43 19.56 10.77
CA LEU A 313 -30.74 18.52 11.53
C LEU A 313 -29.98 19.11 12.71
N GLU A 314 -29.21 20.20 12.48
CA GLU A 314 -28.43 20.86 13.54
C GLU A 314 -29.27 21.33 14.73
N ASN A 315 -30.51 21.75 14.48
CA ASN A 315 -31.42 22.22 15.52
C ASN A 315 -32.30 21.12 16.12
N ASN A 316 -32.13 19.86 15.73
CA ASN A 316 -32.92 18.74 16.27
C ASN A 316 -32.34 18.29 17.63
N PRO A 317 -33.05 18.48 18.75
CA PRO A 317 -32.53 18.14 20.08
C PRO A 317 -32.53 16.63 20.36
N GLY A 318 -33.17 15.82 19.52
CA GLY A 318 -33.30 14.37 19.69
C GLY A 318 -32.17 13.55 19.07
N ILE A 319 -31.18 14.21 18.46
CA ILE A 319 -30.07 13.55 17.77
C ILE A 319 -28.72 14.02 18.28
N ILE A 320 -27.70 13.20 18.07
CA ILE A 320 -26.29 13.56 18.27
C ILE A 320 -25.67 13.77 16.89
N ILE A 321 -24.95 14.86 16.68
CA ILE A 321 -24.20 15.10 15.43
C ILE A 321 -22.72 14.93 15.71
N GLU A 322 -22.07 14.10 14.90
CA GLU A 322 -20.61 13.97 14.87
C GLU A 322 -20.13 14.34 13.47
N TYR A 323 -19.10 15.18 13.38
CA TYR A 323 -18.56 15.56 12.09
C TYR A 323 -17.53 14.53 11.63
N VAL A 324 -17.63 14.10 10.37
CA VAL A 324 -16.73 13.10 9.79
C VAL A 324 -15.28 13.55 9.92
N GLU A 325 -15.01 14.83 9.69
CA GLU A 325 -13.70 15.44 9.80
C GLU A 325 -13.10 15.39 11.21
N ASP A 326 -13.93 15.33 12.26
CA ASP A 326 -13.44 15.35 13.65
C ASP A 326 -12.89 13.97 14.07
N PHE A 327 -13.34 12.89 13.42
CA PHE A 327 -12.88 11.53 13.71
C PHE A 327 -12.18 10.86 12.52
N THR A 328 -11.94 11.59 11.43
CA THR A 328 -11.15 11.15 10.28
C THR A 328 -9.95 12.07 10.07
N ASP A 329 -8.74 11.51 9.97
CA ASP A 329 -7.52 12.28 9.70
C ASP A 329 -7.35 12.56 8.18
N LEU A 330 -8.42 12.95 7.48
CA LEU A 330 -8.41 13.07 6.02
C LEU A 330 -7.49 14.20 5.55
N GLN A 331 -6.75 13.91 4.49
CA GLN A 331 -5.87 14.89 3.85
C GLN A 331 -6.65 15.74 2.84
N THR A 332 -6.17 16.96 2.61
CA THR A 332 -6.71 17.81 1.54
C THR A 332 -6.05 17.51 0.18
N HIS A 333 -6.73 17.84 -0.92
CA HIS A 333 -6.19 17.64 -2.27
C HIS A 333 -4.84 18.35 -2.50
N GLN A 334 -4.63 19.51 -1.86
CA GLN A 334 -3.34 20.22 -1.88
C GLN A 334 -2.25 19.47 -1.13
N GLN A 335 -2.56 18.90 0.04
CA GLN A 335 -1.60 18.11 0.81
C GLN A 335 -1.22 16.83 0.08
N LEU A 336 -2.15 16.18 -0.64
CA LEU A 336 -1.85 15.01 -1.45
C LEU A 336 -0.87 15.34 -2.59
N SER A 337 -1.11 16.45 -3.31
CA SER A 337 -0.20 16.95 -4.35
C SER A 337 1.19 17.24 -3.79
N LEU A 338 1.28 17.93 -2.66
CA LEU A 338 2.54 18.25 -2.00
C LEU A 338 3.25 17.00 -1.41
N ALA A 339 2.49 16.00 -0.96
CA ALA A 339 3.04 14.73 -0.49
C ALA A 339 3.63 13.90 -1.65
N THR A 340 3.03 13.94 -2.84
CA THR A 340 3.65 13.37 -4.05
C THR A 340 4.90 14.13 -4.52
N LEU A 341 5.14 15.35 -4.00
CA LEU A 341 6.27 16.22 -4.35
C LEU A 341 7.42 16.20 -3.30
N ASN A 342 7.17 15.73 -2.08
CA ASN A 342 8.20 15.69 -1.04
C ASN A 342 9.19 14.53 -1.27
N ASP A 343 10.32 14.87 -1.87
CA ASP A 343 11.52 14.05 -2.11
C ASP A 343 12.30 13.69 -0.82
N ASN A 344 11.61 13.49 0.30
CA ASN A 344 12.22 13.22 1.62
C ASN A 344 12.56 11.74 1.85
N GLY A 345 12.85 10.98 0.79
CA GLY A 345 13.30 9.59 0.90
C GLY A 345 12.21 8.55 1.21
N ASP A 346 10.98 8.96 1.52
CA ASP A 346 9.81 8.08 1.47
C ASP A 346 9.20 8.17 0.07
N ILE A 347 9.29 7.06 -0.68
CA ILE A 347 8.81 6.97 -2.05
C ILE A 347 7.27 7.08 -2.05
N ALA A 348 6.72 8.26 -2.27
CA ALA A 348 5.30 8.41 -2.57
C ALA A 348 5.00 7.69 -3.90
N ASN A 349 4.28 6.58 -3.84
CA ASN A 349 3.90 5.79 -5.00
C ASN A 349 3.03 6.64 -5.95
N PHE A 350 3.45 6.78 -7.22
CA PHE A 350 2.71 7.56 -8.22
C PHE A 350 1.78 6.64 -9.03
N THR A 351 0.51 6.58 -8.63
CA THR A 351 -0.52 5.75 -9.26
C THR A 351 -1.47 6.59 -10.12
N PRO A 352 -2.15 5.99 -11.11
CA PRO A 352 -3.10 6.72 -11.94
C PRO A 352 -4.28 7.23 -11.10
N SER A 353 -4.75 8.43 -11.43
CA SER A 353 -5.90 9.10 -10.78
C SER A 353 -6.78 9.81 -11.81
N GLN A 354 -7.90 10.42 -11.36
CA GLN A 354 -8.73 11.25 -12.25
C GLN A 354 -7.96 12.43 -12.85
N TRP A 355 -6.91 12.91 -12.19
CA TRP A 355 -6.00 13.91 -12.75
C TRP A 355 -5.23 13.37 -13.95
N SER A 356 -4.83 12.10 -13.91
CA SER A 356 -4.25 11.43 -15.07
C SER A 356 -5.25 11.39 -16.23
N SER A 357 -6.53 11.11 -15.97
CA SER A 357 -7.60 11.20 -16.98
C SER A 357 -7.74 12.60 -17.57
N VAL A 358 -7.76 13.65 -16.74
CA VAL A 358 -7.80 15.05 -17.21
C VAL A 358 -6.61 15.35 -18.11
N ILE A 359 -5.40 14.96 -17.71
CA ILE A 359 -4.17 15.18 -18.49
C ILE A 359 -4.22 14.44 -19.83
N ILE A 360 -4.57 13.14 -19.80
CA ILE A 360 -4.63 12.31 -21.00
C ILE A 360 -5.70 12.82 -21.97
N GLN A 361 -6.90 13.16 -21.48
CA GLN A 361 -7.97 13.67 -22.34
C GLN A 361 -7.72 15.09 -22.84
N PHE A 362 -7.12 15.97 -22.03
CA PHE A 362 -6.67 17.27 -22.49
C PHE A 362 -5.73 17.11 -23.68
N ASP A 363 -4.69 16.28 -23.55
CA ASP A 363 -3.70 16.08 -24.60
C ASP A 363 -4.33 15.50 -25.87
N ARG A 364 -5.27 14.56 -25.74
CA ARG A 364 -6.00 14.00 -26.89
C ARG A 364 -6.79 15.06 -27.65
N VAL A 365 -7.52 15.93 -26.94
CA VAL A 365 -8.31 17.00 -27.57
C VAL A 365 -7.39 18.07 -28.18
N ALA A 366 -6.38 18.49 -27.44
CA ALA A 366 -5.36 19.46 -27.86
C ALA A 366 -4.70 19.02 -29.16
N GLN A 367 -4.31 17.75 -29.22
CA GLN A 367 -3.65 17.16 -30.37
C GLN A 367 -4.58 16.94 -31.56
N ALA A 368 -5.83 16.50 -31.35
CA ALA A 368 -6.83 16.38 -32.41
C ALA A 368 -7.15 17.74 -33.05
N LEU A 369 -7.04 18.83 -32.27
CA LEU A 369 -7.24 20.21 -32.73
C LEU A 369 -5.94 20.91 -33.16
N ASN A 370 -4.78 20.27 -32.96
CA ASN A 370 -3.45 20.83 -33.16
C ASN A 370 -3.25 22.21 -32.50
N THR A 371 -3.54 22.28 -31.20
CA THR A 371 -3.50 23.49 -30.36
C THR A 371 -2.95 23.17 -28.97
N ASP A 372 -2.30 24.14 -28.32
CA ASP A 372 -1.81 24.00 -26.93
C ASP A 372 -2.83 24.47 -25.89
N ALA A 373 -3.96 25.04 -26.34
CA ALA A 373 -5.05 25.49 -25.50
C ALA A 373 -6.40 25.02 -26.06
N ILE A 374 -7.25 24.49 -25.18
CA ILE A 374 -8.57 23.95 -25.54
C ILE A 374 -9.68 24.70 -24.80
N ALA A 375 -10.87 24.80 -25.42
CA ALA A 375 -12.02 25.37 -24.73
C ALA A 375 -12.44 24.51 -23.53
N ARG A 376 -12.77 25.14 -22.41
CA ARG A 376 -13.22 24.46 -21.18
C ARG A 376 -14.37 23.47 -21.45
N SER A 377 -15.38 23.91 -22.21
CA SER A 377 -16.53 23.07 -22.58
C SER A 377 -16.13 21.83 -23.36
N ARG A 378 -15.12 21.93 -24.22
CA ARG A 378 -14.63 20.79 -25.02
C ARG A 378 -13.95 19.73 -24.16
N LEU A 379 -13.19 20.13 -23.15
CA LEU A 379 -12.61 19.18 -22.20
C LEU A 379 -13.70 18.47 -21.39
N ILE A 380 -14.72 19.19 -20.95
CA ILE A 380 -15.86 18.61 -20.22
C ILE A 380 -16.60 17.61 -21.11
N ASP A 381 -16.93 17.98 -22.34
CA ASP A 381 -17.59 17.09 -23.31
C ASP A 381 -16.78 15.80 -23.51
N GLN A 382 -15.46 15.92 -23.66
CA GLN A 382 -14.56 14.77 -23.81
C GLN A 382 -14.56 13.87 -22.56
N LEU A 383 -14.51 14.45 -21.36
CA LEU A 383 -14.52 13.69 -20.11
C LEU A 383 -15.86 12.97 -19.89
N ILE A 384 -16.97 13.55 -20.37
CA ILE A 384 -18.29 12.90 -20.36
C ILE A 384 -18.31 11.74 -21.38
N GLU A 385 -17.82 11.97 -22.59
CA GLU A 385 -17.80 10.97 -23.66
C GLU A 385 -17.07 9.68 -23.24
N ILE A 386 -15.94 9.82 -22.55
CA ILE A 386 -15.13 8.69 -22.05
C ILE A 386 -15.57 8.18 -20.66
N ASN A 387 -16.68 8.69 -20.13
CA ASN A 387 -17.22 8.37 -18.80
C ASN A 387 -16.21 8.59 -17.66
N ALA A 388 -15.29 9.55 -17.79
CA ALA A 388 -14.50 10.01 -16.65
C ALA A 388 -15.37 10.83 -15.68
N VAL A 389 -16.39 11.52 -16.18
CA VAL A 389 -17.42 12.20 -15.38
C VAL A 389 -18.82 11.96 -15.96
N ILE A 390 -19.85 11.88 -15.11
CA ILE A 390 -21.23 11.61 -15.58
C ILE A 390 -22.02 12.86 -16.00
N SER A 391 -21.55 14.06 -15.66
CA SER A 391 -22.27 15.30 -15.95
C SER A 391 -21.34 16.50 -16.08
N SER A 392 -21.81 17.55 -16.73
CA SER A 392 -21.06 18.80 -16.89
C SER A 392 -20.72 19.46 -15.56
N ALA A 393 -21.60 19.37 -14.56
CA ALA A 393 -21.33 19.89 -13.23
C ALA A 393 -20.11 19.20 -12.59
N ARG A 394 -20.03 17.87 -12.69
CA ARG A 394 -18.87 17.10 -12.21
C ARG A 394 -17.61 17.40 -13.01
N GLY A 395 -17.74 17.62 -14.32
CA GLY A 395 -16.62 18.08 -15.15
C GLY A 395 -16.08 19.44 -14.71
N GLU A 396 -16.94 20.39 -14.38
CA GLU A 396 -16.54 21.71 -13.85
C GLU A 396 -15.84 21.60 -12.47
N ASP A 397 -16.35 20.76 -11.58
CA ASP A 397 -15.72 20.51 -10.28
C ASP A 397 -14.31 19.95 -10.44
N LEU A 398 -14.13 18.99 -11.36
CA LEU A 398 -12.85 18.34 -11.65
C LEU A 398 -11.86 19.35 -12.26
N ILE A 399 -12.29 20.14 -13.25
CA ILE A 399 -11.45 21.18 -13.85
C ILE A 399 -11.06 22.25 -12.82
N SER A 400 -11.99 22.65 -11.94
CA SER A 400 -11.73 23.66 -10.91
C SER A 400 -10.68 23.18 -9.89
N GLN A 401 -10.70 21.90 -9.54
CA GLN A 401 -9.66 21.28 -8.72
C GLN A 401 -8.32 21.19 -9.46
N ALA A 402 -8.31 20.80 -10.73
CA ALA A 402 -7.08 20.77 -11.53
C ALA A 402 -6.45 22.16 -11.67
N LEU A 403 -7.25 23.22 -11.77
CA LEU A 403 -6.81 24.62 -11.73
C LEU A 403 -6.24 25.00 -10.34
N SER A 404 -6.89 24.59 -9.25
CA SER A 404 -6.44 24.91 -7.88
C SER A 404 -5.14 24.18 -7.50
N MET A 405 -4.92 23.00 -8.09
CA MET A 405 -3.68 22.24 -7.95
C MET A 405 -2.55 22.73 -8.86
N GLY A 406 -2.85 23.59 -9.84
CA GLY A 406 -1.86 24.07 -10.82
C GLY A 406 -1.54 23.07 -11.94
N LEU A 407 -2.38 22.06 -12.16
CA LEU A 407 -2.26 21.16 -13.31
C LEU A 407 -2.67 21.88 -14.60
N LEU A 408 -3.74 22.66 -14.51
CA LEU A 408 -4.27 23.48 -15.60
C LEU A 408 -4.06 24.96 -15.27
N TYR A 409 -3.99 25.79 -16.31
CA TYR A 409 -4.17 27.23 -16.21
C TYR A 409 -5.31 27.68 -17.12
N ALA A 410 -6.02 28.72 -16.72
CA ALA A 410 -7.11 29.31 -17.51
C ALA A 410 -6.66 30.61 -18.16
N SER A 411 -7.17 30.91 -19.35
CA SER A 411 -7.05 32.22 -19.98
C SER A 411 -7.68 33.33 -19.11
N PRO A 412 -7.35 34.62 -19.34
CA PRO A 412 -7.90 35.73 -18.56
C PRO A 412 -9.44 35.83 -18.60
N ASP A 413 -10.07 35.36 -19.68
CA ASP A 413 -11.53 35.29 -19.83
C ASP A 413 -12.13 33.95 -19.33
N GLY A 414 -11.28 33.02 -18.86
CA GLY A 414 -11.66 31.71 -18.31
C GLY A 414 -12.17 30.69 -19.33
N ALA A 415 -12.20 31.06 -20.62
CA ALA A 415 -12.83 30.28 -21.68
C ALA A 415 -11.94 29.13 -22.21
N THR A 416 -10.63 29.35 -22.24
CA THR A 416 -9.67 28.33 -22.67
C THR A 416 -8.78 27.89 -21.51
N LEU A 417 -8.35 26.63 -21.60
CA LEU A 417 -7.50 25.96 -20.64
C LEU A 417 -6.19 25.59 -21.34
N GLY A 418 -5.08 25.76 -20.64
CA GLY A 418 -3.79 25.18 -20.98
C GLY A 418 -3.30 24.24 -19.86
N MET A 419 -2.31 23.41 -20.18
CA MET A 419 -1.70 22.45 -19.24
C MET A 419 -0.34 22.97 -18.77
N ASP A 420 -0.05 22.87 -17.48
CA ASP A 420 1.31 23.14 -16.98
C ASP A 420 2.23 21.95 -17.24
N ASP A 421 3.01 22.03 -18.31
CA ASP A 421 3.95 21.00 -18.73
C ASP A 421 5.04 20.70 -17.70
N ASN A 422 5.33 21.65 -16.79
CA ASN A 422 6.35 21.49 -15.75
C ASN A 422 5.80 20.89 -14.45
N HIS A 423 4.49 20.72 -14.34
CA HIS A 423 3.90 20.15 -13.14
C HIS A 423 4.25 18.65 -13.04
N PRO A 424 4.82 18.15 -11.92
CA PRO A 424 5.34 16.77 -11.85
C PRO A 424 4.30 15.67 -12.13
N VAL A 425 3.04 15.88 -11.74
CA VAL A 425 1.94 14.96 -12.10
C VAL A 425 1.68 14.93 -13.61
N VAL A 426 1.80 16.07 -14.31
CA VAL A 426 1.65 16.17 -15.77
C VAL A 426 2.82 15.46 -16.45
N GLU A 427 4.05 15.79 -16.05
CA GLU A 427 5.26 15.18 -16.58
C GLU A 427 5.24 13.65 -16.44
N LYS A 428 5.00 13.14 -15.22
CA LYS A 428 4.96 11.70 -14.97
C LYS A 428 3.82 11.01 -15.72
N THR A 429 2.62 11.58 -15.76
CA THR A 429 1.48 11.01 -16.50
C THR A 429 1.80 10.88 -17.99
N ARG A 430 2.31 11.95 -18.60
CA ARG A 430 2.68 11.96 -20.02
C ARG A 430 3.79 10.97 -20.32
N LEU A 431 4.85 10.98 -19.51
CA LEU A 431 5.97 10.03 -19.65
C LEU A 431 5.48 8.59 -19.64
N ILE A 432 4.67 8.20 -18.64
CA ILE A 432 4.17 6.82 -18.53
C ILE A 432 3.29 6.47 -19.72
N ARG A 433 2.34 7.33 -20.08
CA ARG A 433 1.51 7.15 -21.28
C ARG A 433 2.38 6.91 -22.51
N ASP A 434 3.34 7.79 -22.75
CA ASP A 434 4.16 7.78 -23.96
C ASP A 434 5.06 6.54 -24.03
N ARG A 435 5.67 6.13 -22.90
CA ARG A 435 6.45 4.89 -22.84
C ARG A 435 5.60 3.65 -23.09
N VAL A 436 4.39 3.59 -22.54
CA VAL A 436 3.47 2.47 -22.80
C VAL A 436 3.05 2.44 -24.27
N VAL A 437 2.66 3.59 -24.83
CA VAL A 437 2.26 3.72 -26.24
C VAL A 437 3.41 3.30 -27.17
N VAL A 438 4.62 3.84 -26.98
CA VAL A 438 5.80 3.50 -27.78
C VAL A 438 6.13 2.01 -27.67
N ARG A 439 6.04 1.42 -26.48
CA ARG A 439 6.29 -0.01 -26.29
C ARG A 439 5.29 -0.87 -27.06
N VAL A 440 4.01 -0.50 -27.03
CA VAL A 440 2.97 -1.17 -27.82
C VAL A 440 3.23 -1.00 -29.30
N MET A 441 3.47 0.23 -29.77
CA MET A 441 3.78 0.52 -31.17
C MET A 441 4.94 -0.30 -31.70
N ASN A 442 6.11 -0.24 -31.05
CA ASN A 442 7.30 -0.95 -31.49
C ASN A 442 7.07 -2.46 -31.57
N THR A 443 6.22 -3.01 -30.70
CA THR A 443 5.88 -4.43 -30.77
C THR A 443 4.97 -4.74 -31.96
N LEU A 444 4.01 -3.87 -32.28
CA LEU A 444 3.11 -4.07 -33.42
C LEU A 444 3.82 -3.85 -34.76
N THR A 445 4.66 -2.80 -34.87
CA THR A 445 5.32 -2.41 -36.13
C THR A 445 6.57 -3.22 -36.44
N VAL A 446 7.51 -3.33 -35.49
CA VAL A 446 8.82 -3.96 -35.74
C VAL A 446 8.70 -5.48 -35.83
N ARG A 447 7.74 -6.08 -35.10
CA ARG A 447 7.57 -7.54 -35.07
C ARG A 447 6.44 -8.05 -35.95
N ASP A 448 5.71 -7.17 -36.63
CA ASP A 448 4.52 -7.49 -37.42
C ASP A 448 3.49 -8.31 -36.60
N TRP A 449 3.27 -7.90 -35.36
CA TRP A 449 2.30 -8.54 -34.46
C TRP A 449 0.97 -7.81 -34.53
N GLU A 450 -0.12 -8.57 -34.62
CA GLU A 450 -1.47 -7.99 -34.58
C GLU A 450 -1.83 -7.41 -33.20
N TYR A 451 -1.22 -7.94 -32.14
CA TYR A 451 -1.46 -7.54 -30.75
C TYR A 451 -0.25 -7.81 -29.86
N VAL A 452 -0.21 -7.16 -28.70
CA VAL A 452 0.79 -7.40 -27.66
C VAL A 452 0.18 -8.23 -26.54
N ASN A 453 0.78 -9.37 -26.21
CA ASN A 453 0.36 -10.15 -25.04
C ASN A 453 0.57 -9.33 -23.75
N TYR A 454 -0.42 -9.33 -22.85
CA TYR A 454 -0.39 -8.51 -21.63
C TYR A 454 0.83 -8.80 -20.74
N GLY A 455 1.14 -10.07 -20.49
CA GLY A 455 2.32 -10.46 -19.69
C GLY A 455 3.65 -10.10 -20.36
N PHE A 456 3.69 -10.12 -21.70
CA PHE A 456 4.86 -9.64 -22.45
C PHE A 456 5.02 -8.12 -22.32
N LEU A 457 3.93 -7.35 -22.39
CA LEU A 457 3.95 -5.90 -22.20
C LEU A 457 4.45 -5.53 -20.80
N LEU A 458 3.93 -6.19 -19.75
CA LEU A 458 4.39 -5.99 -18.37
C LEU A 458 5.90 -6.19 -18.24
N LYS A 459 6.44 -7.30 -18.75
CA LYS A 459 7.89 -7.58 -18.71
C LYS A 459 8.69 -6.55 -19.50
N GLY A 460 8.15 -6.08 -20.62
CA GLY A 460 8.79 -5.05 -21.44
C GLY A 460 8.89 -3.71 -20.72
N LEU A 461 7.80 -3.28 -20.06
CA LEU A 461 7.77 -2.04 -19.27
C LEU A 461 8.65 -2.14 -18.02
N ALA A 462 8.77 -3.32 -17.41
CA ALA A 462 9.67 -3.56 -16.27
C ALA A 462 11.15 -3.27 -16.61
N MET A 463 11.53 -3.34 -17.89
CA MET A 463 12.88 -3.10 -18.37
C MET A 463 13.08 -1.66 -18.90
N ASP A 464 12.03 -0.83 -18.87
CA ASP A 464 12.09 0.53 -19.38
C ASP A 464 12.75 1.47 -18.36
N ARG A 465 13.98 1.90 -18.67
CA ARG A 465 14.78 2.78 -17.81
C ARG A 465 14.18 4.16 -17.64
N ASP A 466 13.41 4.66 -18.61
CA ASP A 466 12.78 5.98 -18.48
C ASP A 466 11.68 5.98 -17.40
N LEU A 467 11.12 4.80 -17.11
CA LEU A 467 10.15 4.58 -16.04
C LEU A 467 10.80 4.28 -14.68
N ASP A 468 12.13 4.10 -14.61
CA ASP A 468 12.88 3.87 -13.37
C ASP A 468 13.13 5.20 -12.64
N ARG A 469 12.04 5.84 -12.21
CA ARG A 469 12.06 7.07 -11.40
C ARG A 469 11.32 6.86 -10.07
N PRO A 470 11.59 7.69 -9.05
CA PRO A 470 10.92 7.57 -7.75
C PRO A 470 9.38 7.55 -7.87
N GLY A 471 8.78 6.52 -7.28
CA GLY A 471 7.34 6.30 -7.25
C GLY A 471 6.77 5.61 -8.48
N MET A 472 7.61 5.18 -9.44
CA MET A 472 7.19 4.56 -10.70
C MET A 472 7.80 3.17 -10.88
N ASN A 473 7.20 2.36 -11.78
CA ASN A 473 7.68 1.06 -12.25
C ASN A 473 8.10 0.03 -11.18
N TYR A 474 7.63 0.17 -9.94
CA TYR A 474 8.10 -0.63 -8.80
C TYR A 474 7.48 -2.02 -8.70
N SER A 475 6.41 -2.31 -9.45
CA SER A 475 5.73 -3.62 -9.42
C SER A 475 4.98 -3.95 -10.71
N ASP A 476 4.66 -5.24 -10.89
CA ASP A 476 3.76 -5.69 -11.95
C ASP A 476 2.37 -5.05 -11.80
N GLN A 477 1.87 -4.94 -10.56
CA GLN A 477 0.58 -4.32 -10.26
C GLN A 477 0.54 -2.85 -10.70
N TRP A 478 1.58 -2.08 -10.41
CA TRP A 478 1.68 -0.68 -10.83
C TRP A 478 1.59 -0.53 -12.35
N ARG A 479 2.31 -1.40 -13.09
CA ARG A 479 2.26 -1.39 -14.56
C ARG A 479 0.87 -1.78 -15.06
N SER A 480 0.23 -2.76 -14.43
CA SER A 480 -1.14 -3.14 -14.71
C SER A 480 -2.12 -1.99 -14.51
N ASP A 481 -2.02 -1.26 -13.39
CA ASP A 481 -2.91 -0.14 -13.08
C ASP A 481 -2.81 0.97 -14.14
N TRP A 482 -1.61 1.27 -14.63
CA TRP A 482 -1.40 2.23 -15.71
C TRP A 482 -1.88 1.73 -17.08
N ILE A 483 -1.68 0.45 -17.42
CA ILE A 483 -2.24 -0.13 -18.64
C ILE A 483 -3.77 -0.06 -18.61
N ASP A 484 -4.37 -0.44 -17.49
CA ASP A 484 -5.83 -0.41 -17.32
C ASP A 484 -6.36 1.03 -17.34
N CYS A 485 -5.63 2.00 -16.77
CA CYS A 485 -5.91 3.43 -16.94
C CYS A 485 -5.94 3.82 -18.42
N LEU A 486 -4.89 3.49 -19.20
CA LEU A 486 -4.83 3.83 -20.63
C LEU A 486 -5.89 3.11 -21.47
N VAL A 487 -6.34 1.93 -21.07
CA VAL A 487 -7.50 1.26 -21.68
C VAL A 487 -8.79 2.03 -21.36
N ARG A 488 -9.00 2.44 -20.09
CA ARG A 488 -10.15 3.27 -19.68
C ARG A 488 -10.16 4.64 -20.35
N GLU A 489 -8.99 5.21 -20.61
CA GLU A 489 -8.83 6.50 -21.28
C GLU A 489 -8.90 6.42 -22.80
N HIS A 490 -9.25 5.25 -23.37
CA HIS A 490 -9.36 5.02 -24.80
C HIS A 490 -8.07 5.30 -25.59
N VAL A 491 -6.91 5.14 -24.95
CA VAL A 491 -5.59 5.14 -25.61
C VAL A 491 -5.26 3.73 -26.12
N LEU A 492 -5.53 2.73 -25.28
CA LEU A 492 -5.31 1.32 -25.57
C LEU A 492 -6.64 0.57 -25.73
N LEU A 493 -6.60 -0.57 -26.42
CA LEU A 493 -7.67 -1.55 -26.46
C LEU A 493 -7.21 -2.83 -25.78
N ARG A 494 -8.08 -3.40 -24.95
CA ARG A 494 -7.89 -4.72 -24.36
C ARG A 494 -8.89 -5.69 -24.95
N GLU A 495 -8.37 -6.78 -25.52
CA GLU A 495 -9.15 -7.87 -26.11
C GLU A 495 -8.77 -9.19 -25.45
N LEU A 496 -9.66 -10.18 -25.51
CA LEU A 496 -9.36 -11.55 -25.13
C LEU A 496 -9.24 -12.39 -26.40
N VAL A 497 -8.07 -13.02 -26.59
CA VAL A 497 -7.78 -13.82 -27.78
C VAL A 497 -7.42 -15.24 -27.35
N PRO A 498 -7.87 -16.30 -28.06
CA PRO A 498 -7.45 -17.67 -27.79
C PRO A 498 -5.93 -17.83 -27.76
N HIS A 499 -5.41 -18.52 -26.73
CA HIS A 499 -3.99 -18.80 -26.63
C HIS A 499 -3.55 -19.72 -27.77
N ARG A 500 -2.42 -19.38 -28.42
CA ARG A 500 -1.93 -20.08 -29.63
C ARG A 500 -1.72 -21.59 -29.43
N HIS A 501 -1.36 -22.02 -28.22
CA HIS A 501 -1.12 -23.43 -27.89
C HIS A 501 -2.29 -24.09 -27.13
N ASN A 502 -3.24 -23.31 -26.63
CA ASN A 502 -4.41 -23.82 -25.89
C ASN A 502 -5.63 -22.94 -26.21
N PRO A 503 -6.37 -23.22 -27.30
CA PRO A 503 -7.43 -22.33 -27.77
C PRO A 503 -8.59 -22.13 -26.78
N ASP A 504 -8.77 -23.03 -25.81
CA ASP A 504 -9.78 -22.90 -24.76
C ASP A 504 -9.38 -21.88 -23.67
N ASP A 505 -8.11 -21.47 -23.64
CA ASP A 505 -7.58 -20.49 -22.70
C ASP A 505 -7.51 -19.11 -23.38
N LEU A 506 -8.32 -18.17 -22.90
CA LEU A 506 -8.35 -16.81 -23.43
C LEU A 506 -7.30 -15.94 -22.74
N VAL A 507 -6.39 -15.37 -23.53
CA VAL A 507 -5.36 -14.47 -23.01
C VAL A 507 -5.69 -13.00 -23.29
N PRO A 508 -5.46 -12.11 -22.32
CA PRO A 508 -5.60 -10.68 -22.53
C PRO A 508 -4.47 -10.17 -23.44
N VAL A 509 -4.85 -9.39 -24.43
CA VAL A 509 -3.95 -8.75 -25.38
C VAL A 509 -4.26 -7.26 -25.46
N ILE A 510 -3.23 -6.48 -25.78
CA ILE A 510 -3.28 -5.03 -25.86
C ILE A 510 -2.99 -4.59 -27.31
N LYS A 511 -3.78 -3.65 -27.80
CA LYS A 511 -3.62 -2.95 -29.09
C LYS A 511 -3.70 -1.44 -28.86
N LEU A 512 -3.24 -0.66 -29.83
CA LEU A 512 -3.58 0.77 -29.88
C LEU A 512 -5.00 0.95 -30.39
N ARG A 513 -5.71 1.97 -29.88
CA ARG A 513 -6.99 2.36 -30.47
C ARG A 513 -6.79 2.91 -31.89
N PRO A 514 -7.59 2.50 -32.89
CA PRO A 514 -7.44 2.99 -34.27
C PRO A 514 -7.64 4.51 -34.43
N ASP A 515 -8.48 5.11 -33.59
CA ASP A 515 -8.79 6.55 -33.49
C ASP A 515 -7.84 7.32 -32.57
N TYR A 516 -6.86 6.65 -31.95
CA TYR A 516 -5.88 7.33 -31.12
C TYR A 516 -4.80 7.99 -31.99
N VAL A 517 -4.72 9.32 -31.91
CA VAL A 517 -3.67 10.10 -32.59
C VAL A 517 -2.42 10.10 -31.70
N LEU A 518 -1.24 9.83 -32.27
CA LEU A 518 0.02 9.77 -31.55
C LEU A 518 0.60 11.16 -31.27
N PRO A 519 0.94 11.50 -30.01
CA PRO A 519 1.43 12.83 -29.65
C PRO A 519 2.52 13.31 -30.62
N ASN A 520 2.49 14.60 -30.99
CA ASN A 520 3.60 15.23 -31.70
C ASN A 520 4.81 15.14 -30.77
N GLN A 521 5.70 14.18 -31.04
CA GLN A 521 6.86 13.96 -30.19
C GLN A 521 7.73 15.23 -30.25
N PRO A 522 8.18 15.80 -29.10
CA PRO A 522 9.49 16.45 -29.15
C PRO A 522 10.45 15.39 -29.66
N GLU A 523 11.37 15.76 -30.56
CA GLU A 523 12.41 14.87 -31.09
C GLU A 523 13.15 14.18 -29.93
N PHE A 524 12.61 13.08 -29.43
CA PHE A 524 13.44 12.03 -28.91
C PHE A 524 14.27 11.66 -30.11
N SER A 525 15.58 11.81 -29.96
CA SER A 525 16.54 11.32 -30.90
C SER A 525 16.24 9.84 -31.04
N ILE A 526 15.39 9.48 -32.00
CA ILE A 526 15.40 8.17 -32.60
C ILE A 526 16.75 8.18 -33.29
N GLU A 527 17.79 7.80 -32.54
CA GLU A 527 19.00 7.36 -33.20
C GLU A 527 18.51 6.34 -34.23
N PRO A 528 18.75 6.61 -35.53
CA PRO A 528 18.19 5.78 -36.57
C PRO A 528 18.61 4.35 -36.24
N VAL A 529 17.62 3.49 -36.01
CA VAL A 529 17.86 2.06 -35.86
C VAL A 529 18.57 1.66 -37.13
N VAL A 530 19.88 1.40 -37.02
CA VAL A 530 20.65 0.87 -38.13
C VAL A 530 19.97 -0.45 -38.52
N GLU A 531 19.23 -0.44 -39.62
CA GLU A 531 18.51 -1.62 -40.13
C GLU A 531 19.47 -2.65 -40.74
N ASN A 532 20.73 -2.26 -40.99
CA ASN A 532 21.75 -3.11 -41.58
C ASN A 532 23.16 -2.71 -41.09
N TRP A 533 23.85 -3.63 -40.44
CA TRP A 533 25.21 -3.47 -39.93
C TRP A 533 26.29 -3.76 -40.96
N GLN A 534 25.92 -4.34 -42.10
CA GLN A 534 26.86 -4.85 -43.08
C GLN A 534 27.80 -3.75 -43.61
N GLY A 535 29.10 -3.95 -43.40
CA GLY A 535 30.14 -3.03 -43.88
C GLY A 535 30.45 -1.87 -42.94
N ILE A 536 29.80 -1.80 -41.76
CA ILE A 536 30.15 -0.83 -40.71
C ILE A 536 31.39 -1.33 -39.96
N GLU A 537 32.48 -0.57 -40.06
CA GLU A 537 33.73 -0.86 -39.36
C GLU A 537 33.58 -0.71 -37.83
N LEU A 538 34.36 -1.45 -37.05
CA LEU A 538 34.24 -1.41 -35.58
C LEU A 538 34.49 0.01 -35.02
N SER A 539 35.42 0.77 -35.61
CA SER A 539 35.68 2.16 -35.22
C SER A 539 34.55 3.13 -35.55
N GLU A 540 33.71 2.78 -36.52
CA GLU A 540 32.50 3.56 -36.84
C GLU A 540 31.38 3.20 -35.85
N LEU A 541 31.23 1.91 -35.52
CA LEU A 541 30.32 1.46 -34.46
C LEU A 541 30.67 2.11 -33.11
N GLU A 542 31.95 2.18 -32.73
CA GLU A 542 32.41 2.85 -31.50
C GLU A 542 31.96 4.33 -31.42
N ARG A 543 31.79 5.01 -32.56
CA ARG A 543 31.32 6.41 -32.61
C ARG A 543 29.81 6.52 -32.63
N MET A 544 29.14 5.59 -33.30
CA MET A 544 27.68 5.59 -33.47
C MET A 544 26.97 5.04 -32.24
N GLU A 545 27.38 3.86 -31.76
CA GLU A 545 26.78 3.16 -30.64
C GLU A 545 27.86 2.58 -29.72
N PRO A 546 28.45 3.41 -28.84
CA PRO A 546 29.55 2.98 -27.96
C PRO A 546 29.14 1.82 -27.04
N GLU A 547 27.90 1.80 -26.55
CA GLU A 547 27.41 0.71 -25.69
C GLU A 547 27.29 -0.63 -26.44
N THR A 548 26.92 -0.59 -27.72
CA THR A 548 26.89 -1.77 -28.59
C THR A 548 28.31 -2.24 -28.90
N ALA A 549 29.24 -1.33 -29.17
CA ALA A 549 30.66 -1.66 -29.38
C ALA A 549 31.30 -2.32 -28.14
N ASP A 550 31.06 -1.79 -26.94
CA ASP A 550 31.50 -2.39 -25.68
C ASP A 550 30.95 -3.81 -25.51
N MET A 551 29.68 -4.01 -25.88
CA MET A 551 29.04 -5.31 -25.81
C MET A 551 29.60 -6.29 -26.85
N VAL A 552 29.99 -5.82 -28.05
CA VAL A 552 30.70 -6.64 -29.05
C VAL A 552 31.99 -7.20 -28.44
N ALA A 553 32.78 -6.38 -27.75
CA ALA A 553 33.99 -6.84 -27.06
C ALA A 553 33.68 -7.90 -26.00
N ARG A 554 32.66 -7.67 -25.17
CA ARG A 554 32.21 -8.63 -24.14
C ARG A 554 31.77 -9.97 -24.74
N VAL A 555 30.99 -9.93 -25.82
CA VAL A 555 30.50 -11.13 -26.52
C VAL A 555 31.67 -11.92 -27.10
N ILE A 556 32.58 -11.27 -27.84
CA ILE A 556 33.74 -11.96 -28.44
C ILE A 556 34.60 -12.62 -27.35
N VAL A 557 34.96 -11.88 -26.29
CA VAL A 557 35.83 -12.42 -25.23
C VAL A 557 35.15 -13.58 -24.49
N SER A 558 33.86 -13.45 -24.16
CA SER A 558 33.11 -14.48 -23.44
C SER A 558 32.90 -15.75 -24.27
N VAL A 559 32.59 -15.59 -25.56
CA VAL A 559 32.39 -16.73 -26.47
C VAL A 559 33.72 -17.43 -26.73
N GLU A 560 34.80 -16.71 -27.00
CA GLU A 560 36.12 -17.33 -27.18
C GLU A 560 36.58 -18.05 -25.92
N GLN A 561 36.40 -17.45 -24.75
CA GLN A 561 36.76 -18.09 -23.49
C GLN A 561 35.96 -19.38 -23.27
N PHE A 562 34.67 -19.37 -23.60
CA PHE A 562 33.83 -20.55 -23.46
C PHE A 562 34.25 -21.67 -24.42
N THR A 563 34.45 -21.35 -25.71
CA THR A 563 34.76 -22.34 -26.75
C THR A 563 36.18 -22.89 -26.64
N SER A 564 37.17 -22.04 -26.32
CA SER A 564 38.57 -22.44 -26.12
C SER A 564 38.76 -23.32 -24.88
N PHE A 565 38.21 -22.91 -23.73
CA PHE A 565 38.40 -23.62 -22.47
C PHE A 565 37.65 -24.95 -22.42
N ARG A 566 36.44 -25.00 -22.98
CA ARG A 566 35.58 -26.19 -22.90
C ARG A 566 35.68 -27.11 -24.12
N GLY A 567 36.38 -26.68 -25.18
CA GLY A 567 36.48 -27.42 -26.44
C GLY A 567 35.15 -27.56 -27.19
N TYR A 568 34.17 -26.69 -26.91
CA TYR A 568 32.89 -26.69 -27.60
C TYR A 568 32.94 -25.79 -28.83
N ALA A 569 32.29 -26.22 -29.91
CA ALA A 569 32.15 -25.41 -31.12
C ALA A 569 31.17 -24.24 -30.95
N TRP A 570 30.25 -24.29 -29.97
CA TRP A 570 29.18 -23.31 -29.79
C TRP A 570 29.03 -22.89 -28.33
N CYS A 571 28.83 -21.59 -28.09
CA CYS A 571 28.44 -21.05 -26.80
C CYS A 571 26.91 -20.89 -26.75
N PRO A 572 26.20 -21.43 -25.75
CA PRO A 572 24.74 -21.24 -25.63
C PRO A 572 24.37 -19.76 -25.46
N LEU A 573 23.59 -19.21 -26.39
CA LEU A 573 23.28 -17.77 -26.45
C LEU A 573 22.53 -17.28 -25.19
N GLY A 574 21.61 -18.09 -24.68
CA GLY A 574 20.89 -17.75 -23.44
C GLY A 574 21.78 -17.74 -22.20
N SER A 575 22.79 -18.60 -22.13
CA SER A 575 23.77 -18.59 -21.02
C SER A 575 24.72 -17.39 -21.12
N LEU A 576 25.13 -17.06 -22.34
CA LEU A 576 25.92 -15.87 -22.62
C LEU A 576 25.17 -14.59 -22.23
N HIS A 577 23.91 -14.45 -22.67
CA HIS A 577 23.07 -13.30 -22.31
C HIS A 577 22.89 -13.18 -20.81
N LYS A 578 22.60 -14.29 -20.12
CA LYS A 578 22.48 -14.30 -18.65
C LYS A 578 23.74 -13.80 -17.95
N ARG A 579 24.93 -14.14 -18.46
CA ARG A 579 26.22 -13.67 -17.92
C ARG A 579 26.42 -12.18 -18.16
N LEU A 580 26.12 -11.71 -19.37
CA LEU A 580 26.35 -10.32 -19.77
C LEU A 580 25.20 -9.36 -19.42
N ARG A 581 24.15 -9.87 -18.76
CA ARG A 581 22.92 -9.13 -18.45
C ARG A 581 23.15 -7.82 -17.70
N ALA A 582 24.15 -7.75 -16.83
CA ALA A 582 24.48 -6.53 -16.08
C ALA A 582 25.01 -5.39 -16.96
N TYR A 583 25.46 -5.71 -18.18
CA TYR A 583 26.03 -4.78 -19.15
C TYR A 583 25.10 -4.51 -20.33
N ASP A 584 23.98 -5.24 -20.44
CA ASP A 584 23.00 -5.09 -21.52
C ASP A 584 22.13 -3.85 -21.28
N ARG A 585 22.57 -2.73 -21.84
CA ARG A 585 21.83 -1.47 -21.84
C ARG A 585 20.93 -1.43 -23.07
N GLY A 586 19.62 -1.35 -22.86
CA GLY A 586 18.62 -1.35 -23.94
C GLY A 586 18.61 -2.66 -24.73
N MET A 587 19.09 -2.61 -25.97
CA MET A 587 19.18 -3.75 -26.90
C MET A 587 20.64 -4.06 -27.30
N SER A 588 21.63 -3.52 -26.59
CA SER A 588 23.06 -3.65 -26.94
C SER A 588 23.52 -5.10 -27.10
N PHE A 589 23.03 -6.04 -26.27
CA PHE A 589 23.33 -7.46 -26.47
C PHE A 589 22.81 -7.99 -27.80
N GLN A 590 21.54 -7.76 -28.12
CA GLN A 590 20.96 -8.22 -29.38
C GLN A 590 21.66 -7.55 -30.57
N ARG A 591 21.84 -6.22 -30.52
CA ARG A 591 22.50 -5.44 -31.57
C ARG A 591 23.94 -5.89 -31.80
N SER A 592 24.69 -6.19 -30.74
CA SER A 592 26.06 -6.71 -30.85
C SER A 592 26.10 -8.07 -31.57
N VAL A 593 25.13 -8.95 -31.31
CA VAL A 593 25.04 -10.26 -31.96
C VAL A 593 24.66 -10.11 -33.43
N GLU A 594 23.70 -9.24 -33.75
CA GLU A 594 23.32 -8.90 -35.13
C GLU A 594 24.51 -8.32 -35.90
N TYR A 595 25.18 -7.31 -35.33
CA TYR A 595 26.37 -6.69 -35.89
C TYR A 595 27.47 -7.72 -36.21
N LEU A 596 27.75 -8.64 -35.27
CA LEU A 596 28.75 -9.69 -35.45
C LEU A 596 28.36 -10.68 -36.54
N VAL A 597 27.08 -11.04 -36.65
CA VAL A 597 26.60 -11.98 -37.67
C VAL A 597 26.64 -11.34 -39.07
N GLU A 598 26.14 -10.11 -39.21
CA GLU A 598 26.05 -9.41 -40.49
C GLU A 598 27.42 -9.01 -41.05
N ASN A 599 28.41 -8.78 -40.18
CA ASN A 599 29.80 -8.53 -40.57
C ASN A 599 30.67 -9.81 -40.62
N GLY A 600 30.05 -11.00 -40.57
CA GLY A 600 30.77 -12.28 -40.72
C GLY A 600 31.82 -12.54 -39.63
N ALA A 601 31.60 -12.01 -38.43
CA ALA A 601 32.44 -12.23 -37.25
C ALA A 601 31.91 -13.37 -36.35
N ALA A 602 30.61 -13.66 -36.44
CA ALA A 602 29.99 -14.77 -35.72
C ALA A 602 28.95 -15.49 -36.56
N GLU A 603 28.64 -16.74 -36.20
CA GLU A 603 27.46 -17.46 -36.68
C GLU A 603 26.55 -17.77 -35.50
N VAL A 604 25.23 -17.78 -35.74
CA VAL A 604 24.23 -18.26 -34.78
C VAL A 604 23.48 -19.43 -35.40
N LYS A 605 23.48 -20.59 -34.74
CA LYS A 605 22.79 -21.80 -35.19
C LYS A 605 22.12 -22.53 -34.03
N GLU A 606 21.07 -23.27 -34.35
CA GLU A 606 20.45 -24.20 -33.41
C GLU A 606 21.18 -25.55 -33.43
N TYR A 607 21.40 -26.11 -32.24
CA TYR A 607 21.96 -27.45 -32.05
C TYR A 607 21.21 -28.20 -30.95
N ALA A 608 21.22 -29.53 -31.03
CA ALA A 608 20.56 -30.38 -30.05
C ALA A 608 21.23 -30.25 -28.67
N ASN A 609 20.43 -29.95 -27.65
CA ASN A 609 20.93 -29.83 -26.29
C ASN A 609 21.17 -31.24 -25.70
N PRO A 610 22.37 -31.57 -25.20
CA PRO A 610 22.61 -32.88 -24.57
C PRO A 610 21.80 -33.13 -23.29
N GLN A 611 21.22 -32.08 -22.70
CA GLN A 611 20.53 -32.10 -21.41
C GLN A 611 19.02 -31.80 -21.52
N SER A 612 18.48 -31.58 -22.73
CA SER A 612 17.04 -31.39 -22.92
C SER A 612 16.58 -31.80 -24.32
N ASP A 613 15.29 -32.09 -24.47
CA ASP A 613 14.68 -32.42 -25.77
C ASP A 613 14.52 -31.20 -26.70
N PHE A 614 15.01 -30.03 -26.30
CA PHE A 614 14.88 -28.77 -27.04
C PHE A 614 16.17 -28.40 -27.77
N GLN A 615 16.01 -27.86 -28.99
CA GLN A 615 17.12 -27.21 -29.71
C GLN A 615 17.56 -25.96 -28.94
N THR A 616 18.88 -25.77 -28.82
CA THR A 616 19.47 -24.59 -28.18
C THR A 616 20.14 -23.73 -29.25
N LYS A 617 19.83 -22.42 -29.24
CA LYS A 617 20.56 -21.43 -30.06
C LYS A 617 21.96 -21.21 -29.48
N GLY A 618 22.97 -21.46 -30.29
CA GLY A 618 24.37 -21.18 -30.00
C GLY A 618 24.93 -20.08 -30.87
N ILE A 619 25.97 -19.43 -30.36
CA ILE A 619 26.84 -18.54 -31.11
C ILE A 619 28.25 -19.12 -31.20
N SER A 620 28.89 -18.99 -32.36
CA SER A 620 30.30 -19.33 -32.59
C SER A 620 30.99 -18.16 -33.28
N LEU A 621 32.26 -17.94 -32.98
CA LEU A 621 33.07 -16.90 -33.61
C LEU A 621 33.76 -17.43 -34.87
N ILE A 622 33.94 -16.55 -35.86
CA ILE A 622 34.68 -16.84 -37.08
C ILE A 622 36.09 -16.26 -36.93
N ALA A 623 37.07 -17.12 -36.68
CA ALA A 623 38.44 -16.72 -36.34
C ALA A 623 39.15 -15.87 -37.41
N HIS A 624 38.68 -15.92 -38.65
CA HIS A 624 39.24 -15.17 -39.77
C HIS A 624 38.68 -13.75 -39.89
N SER A 625 37.68 -13.36 -39.09
CA SER A 625 37.14 -11.99 -39.12
C SER A 625 38.15 -10.98 -38.59
N GLU A 626 38.17 -9.79 -39.18
CA GLU A 626 39.01 -8.67 -38.72
C GLU A 626 38.58 -8.16 -37.34
N ILE A 627 37.27 -8.11 -37.07
CA ILE A 627 36.70 -7.73 -35.78
C ILE A 627 37.18 -8.70 -34.69
N TYR A 628 37.10 -10.00 -34.96
CA TYR A 628 37.60 -11.04 -34.05
C TYR A 628 39.09 -10.86 -33.74
N ARG A 629 39.92 -10.68 -34.78
CA ARG A 629 41.37 -10.52 -34.62
C ARG A 629 41.75 -9.24 -33.88
N LYS A 630 41.04 -8.14 -34.14
CA LYS A 630 41.24 -6.85 -33.45
C LYS A 630 40.96 -7.02 -31.95
N ILE A 631 39.75 -7.44 -31.57
CA ILE A 631 39.35 -7.52 -30.15
C ILE A 631 40.21 -8.52 -29.37
N LEU A 632 40.53 -9.68 -29.92
CA LEU A 632 41.42 -10.62 -29.22
C LEU A 632 42.87 -10.14 -29.17
N GLY A 633 43.32 -9.38 -30.17
CA GLY A 633 44.63 -8.71 -30.15
C GLY A 633 44.72 -7.71 -29.00
N GLU A 634 43.70 -6.87 -28.84
CA GLU A 634 43.55 -5.91 -27.75
C GLU A 634 43.52 -6.59 -26.38
N ARG A 635 42.68 -7.64 -26.24
CA ARG A 635 42.64 -8.49 -25.05
C ARG A 635 44.02 -9.04 -24.70
N ASN A 636 44.72 -9.63 -25.67
CA ASN A 636 46.02 -10.25 -25.46
C ASN A 636 47.06 -9.20 -25.05
N ALA A 637 47.05 -8.02 -25.67
CA ALA A 637 47.91 -6.91 -25.29
C ALA A 637 47.65 -6.46 -23.84
N PHE A 638 46.37 -6.35 -23.45
CA PHE A 638 45.96 -6.02 -22.09
C PHE A 638 46.45 -7.07 -21.07
N VAL A 639 46.26 -8.36 -21.36
CA VAL A 639 46.73 -9.46 -20.51
C VAL A 639 48.27 -9.47 -20.38
N ARG A 640 49.01 -9.18 -21.46
CA ARG A 640 50.49 -9.04 -21.39
C ARG A 640 50.93 -7.88 -20.50
N ALA A 641 50.21 -6.76 -20.52
CA ALA A 641 50.47 -5.64 -19.63
C ALA A 641 50.19 -6.02 -18.16
N LEU A 642 49.10 -6.77 -17.88
CA LEU A 642 48.83 -7.31 -16.54
C LEU A 642 49.92 -8.28 -16.06
N LEU A 643 50.42 -9.16 -16.95
CA LEU A 643 51.55 -10.04 -16.67
C LEU A 643 52.83 -9.25 -16.36
N THR A 644 53.08 -8.17 -17.09
CA THR A 644 54.23 -7.27 -16.84
C THR A 644 54.13 -6.62 -15.45
N LEU A 645 52.96 -6.13 -15.03
CA LEU A 645 52.75 -5.61 -13.68
C LEU A 645 53.01 -6.68 -12.63
N TYR A 646 52.48 -7.88 -12.87
CA TYR A 646 52.66 -9.02 -11.98
C TYR A 646 54.13 -9.41 -11.83
N GLU A 647 54.88 -9.54 -12.93
CA GLU A 647 56.31 -9.88 -12.93
C GLU A 647 57.18 -8.82 -12.23
N ARG A 648 56.77 -7.56 -12.29
CA ARG A 648 57.42 -6.45 -11.57
C ARG A 648 57.02 -6.36 -10.09
N ASN A 649 56.19 -7.28 -9.58
CA ASN A 649 55.57 -7.21 -8.25
C ASN A 649 54.84 -5.88 -8.00
N ALA A 650 54.29 -5.26 -9.05
CA ALA A 650 53.49 -4.04 -8.94
C ALA A 650 52.05 -4.39 -8.52
N ILE A 651 51.41 -3.48 -7.78
CA ILE A 651 49.96 -3.56 -7.52
C ILE A 651 49.24 -3.49 -8.86
N ILE A 652 48.21 -4.32 -9.07
CA ILE A 652 47.37 -4.24 -10.26
C ILE A 652 46.17 -3.35 -9.96
N SER A 653 46.17 -2.17 -10.57
CA SER A 653 45.10 -1.16 -10.56
C SER A 653 45.14 -0.38 -11.87
N GLU A 654 44.05 0.32 -12.21
CA GLU A 654 44.04 1.21 -13.39
C GLU A 654 45.18 2.22 -13.37
N GLN A 655 45.49 2.81 -12.21
CA GLN A 655 46.59 3.75 -12.05
C GLN A 655 47.96 3.14 -12.37
N SER A 656 48.23 1.94 -11.84
CA SER A 656 49.48 1.22 -12.11
C SER A 656 49.60 0.78 -13.57
N PHE A 657 48.47 0.45 -14.19
CA PHE A 657 48.39 0.04 -15.59
C PHE A 657 48.73 1.22 -16.50
N SER A 658 48.10 2.37 -16.28
CA SER A 658 48.40 3.61 -17.02
C SER A 658 49.85 4.06 -16.84
N ALA A 659 50.47 3.79 -15.68
CA ALA A 659 51.86 4.12 -15.42
C ALA A 659 52.88 3.26 -16.20
N LEU A 660 52.47 2.17 -16.86
CA LEU A 660 53.36 1.39 -17.71
C LEU A 660 53.74 2.12 -19.01
N ASN A 661 53.08 3.23 -19.36
CA ASN A 661 53.29 3.99 -20.60
C ASN A 661 53.31 3.09 -21.86
N ILE A 662 52.48 2.05 -21.88
CA ILE A 662 52.31 1.22 -23.06
C ILE A 662 51.30 1.97 -23.94
N ASP A 663 51.70 2.30 -25.17
CA ASP A 663 50.84 2.95 -26.17
C ASP A 663 49.80 1.95 -26.68
N LEU A 664 48.81 1.67 -25.82
CA LEU A 664 47.64 0.87 -26.11
C LEU A 664 46.48 1.84 -26.25
N GLN A 665 45.96 2.00 -27.46
CA GLN A 665 44.73 2.74 -27.72
C GLN A 665 43.51 1.91 -27.23
N LEU A 666 43.43 1.67 -25.92
CA LEU A 666 42.43 0.82 -25.29
C LEU A 666 41.63 1.61 -24.25
N ASP A 667 40.34 1.31 -24.15
CA ASP A 667 39.51 1.73 -23.02
C ASP A 667 39.86 0.89 -21.77
N ILE A 668 40.72 1.44 -20.92
CA ILE A 668 41.22 0.75 -19.73
C ILE A 668 40.07 0.34 -18.79
N PRO A 669 39.11 1.22 -18.42
CA PRO A 669 37.96 0.83 -17.61
C PRO A 669 37.15 -0.34 -18.17
N LEU A 670 36.86 -0.34 -19.48
CA LEU A 670 36.13 -1.43 -20.13
C LEU A 670 36.89 -2.75 -19.99
N TRP A 671 38.20 -2.75 -20.28
CA TRP A 671 39.00 -3.97 -20.24
C TRP A 671 39.18 -4.52 -18.81
N PHE A 672 39.35 -3.66 -17.80
CA PHE A 672 39.29 -4.11 -16.39
C PHE A 672 37.95 -4.80 -16.08
N SER A 673 36.84 -4.20 -16.51
CA SER A 673 35.50 -4.76 -16.31
C SER A 673 35.30 -6.10 -17.03
N ILE A 674 35.80 -6.25 -18.26
CA ILE A 674 35.76 -7.51 -19.01
C ILE A 674 36.59 -8.59 -18.31
N MET A 675 37.82 -8.25 -17.90
CA MET A 675 38.71 -9.20 -17.22
C MET A 675 38.14 -9.68 -15.88
N GLU A 676 37.44 -8.81 -15.15
CA GLU A 676 36.72 -9.17 -13.92
C GLU A 676 35.53 -10.10 -14.21
N THR A 677 34.71 -9.74 -15.20
CA THR A 677 33.55 -10.56 -15.63
C THR A 677 33.96 -11.99 -15.98
N GLU A 678 35.11 -12.12 -16.64
CA GLU A 678 35.65 -13.38 -17.10
C GLU A 678 36.56 -14.10 -16.09
N ASN A 679 36.64 -13.60 -14.84
CA ASN A 679 37.45 -14.15 -13.75
C ASN A 679 38.96 -14.23 -14.03
N ILE A 680 39.46 -13.39 -14.95
CA ILE A 680 40.90 -13.20 -15.18
C ILE A 680 41.47 -12.30 -14.07
N LEU A 681 40.71 -11.27 -13.67
CA LEU A 681 40.99 -10.42 -12.53
C LEU A 681 39.97 -10.68 -11.42
N ASN A 682 40.42 -10.70 -10.17
CA ASN A 682 39.55 -10.75 -9.01
C ASN A 682 39.84 -9.57 -8.07
N PRO A 683 38.82 -8.85 -7.57
CA PRO A 683 39.02 -7.74 -6.64
C PRO A 683 39.68 -8.21 -5.34
N VAL A 684 40.60 -7.41 -4.81
CA VAL A 684 41.30 -7.72 -3.56
C VAL A 684 40.40 -7.34 -2.36
N PRO A 685 40.06 -8.28 -1.46
CA PRO A 685 39.19 -7.99 -0.33
C PRO A 685 39.72 -6.84 0.53
N GLY A 686 38.85 -5.85 0.81
CA GLY A 686 39.19 -4.69 1.64
C GLY A 686 40.03 -3.62 0.95
N ARG A 687 40.28 -3.71 -0.36
CA ARG A 687 41.00 -2.69 -1.12
C ARG A 687 40.26 -2.31 -2.41
N THR A 688 39.69 -1.12 -2.43
CA THR A 688 39.00 -0.57 -3.60
C THR A 688 39.97 -0.39 -4.78
N ASN A 689 39.54 -0.76 -5.99
CA ASN A 689 40.29 -0.62 -7.25
C ASN A 689 41.65 -1.34 -7.28
N GLN A 690 41.82 -2.41 -6.50
CA GLN A 690 42.98 -3.30 -6.59
C GLN A 690 42.53 -4.70 -6.97
N TYR A 691 43.26 -5.32 -7.90
CA TYR A 691 42.93 -6.62 -8.45
C TYR A 691 44.08 -7.62 -8.27
N SER A 692 43.73 -8.89 -8.28
CA SER A 692 44.65 -10.01 -8.33
C SER A 692 44.49 -10.73 -9.68
N LEU A 693 45.60 -11.00 -10.36
CA LEU A 693 45.62 -11.71 -11.63
C LEU A 693 45.55 -13.22 -11.39
N PHE A 694 44.55 -13.89 -11.96
CA PHE A 694 44.43 -15.34 -11.88
C PHE A 694 45.35 -16.02 -12.89
N ARG A 695 46.60 -16.29 -12.50
CA ARG A 695 47.66 -16.77 -13.41
C ARG A 695 47.39 -18.10 -14.09
N THR A 696 46.70 -19.00 -13.40
CA THR A 696 46.36 -20.32 -13.95
C THR A 696 45.07 -20.28 -14.76
N HIS A 697 44.51 -19.09 -15.00
CA HIS A 697 43.39 -18.92 -15.90
C HIS A 697 43.80 -19.31 -17.33
N HIS A 698 42.90 -19.97 -18.06
CA HIS A 698 43.16 -20.51 -19.40
C HIS A 698 43.69 -19.44 -20.36
N THR A 699 42.97 -18.31 -20.48
CA THR A 699 43.35 -17.18 -21.33
C THR A 699 44.72 -16.60 -20.97
N VAL A 700 45.05 -16.51 -19.68
CA VAL A 700 46.34 -15.98 -19.21
C VAL A 700 47.47 -16.94 -19.60
N SER A 701 47.24 -18.24 -19.45
CA SER A 701 48.22 -19.27 -19.83
C SER A 701 48.47 -19.27 -21.35
N LEU A 702 47.40 -19.21 -22.16
CA LEU A 702 47.51 -19.13 -23.61
C LEU A 702 48.32 -17.90 -24.07
N VAL A 703 48.05 -16.73 -23.48
CA VAL A 703 48.76 -15.49 -23.82
C VAL A 703 50.23 -15.52 -23.37
N ALA A 704 50.52 -16.15 -22.23
CA ALA A 704 51.88 -16.29 -21.70
C ALA A 704 52.73 -17.33 -22.46
N ASP A 705 52.11 -18.40 -22.97
CA ASP A 705 52.81 -19.41 -23.77
C ASP A 705 53.07 -18.93 -25.21
N GLY A 706 52.15 -18.15 -25.79
CA GLY A 706 52.32 -17.52 -27.10
C GLY A 706 53.40 -16.42 -27.17
N THR A 707 54.07 -16.11 -26.05
CA THR A 707 55.27 -15.24 -25.99
C THR A 707 56.60 -16.00 -25.93
N ARG A 708 56.58 -17.34 -25.95
CA ARG A 708 57.79 -18.19 -25.96
C ARG A 708 58.22 -18.66 -27.35
N GLU A 709 57.41 -18.38 -28.37
CA GLU A 709 57.78 -18.44 -29.79
C GLU A 709 58.13 -17.03 -30.31
#